data_AF-A0A8B7U320-F1
#
_entry.id   AF-A0A8B7U320-F1
#
_cell.length_a   1.000
_cell.length_b   1.000
_cell.length_c   1.000
_cell.angle_alpha   90.00
_cell.angle_beta   90.00
_cell.angle_gamma   90.00
#
_symmetry.space_group_name_H-M   'P 1'
#
loop_
_entity.id
_entity.type
_entity.pdbx_description
1 polymer ?
#
loop_
_entity_poly.entity_id
_entity_poly.type
_entity_poly.pdbx_seq_one_letter_code
_entity_poly.pdbx_strand_id
1 'polypeptide(L)'
;MLRLLRLLLLLLLLPPPGSPEPSEPPGLAPLSPGALPQAPDLLYADGLRAYAAGAWARAVALLREALRSQAALGRTRRDCGASCAAEPGAALPAQLLGAPEPPGSWETLLLRATLRRADCLTRCAARKLGPGGAARLRVGSALRNAFRRREPYNYLQRAYYQLKKLDLAAAAAHTFFVANPTHLQMREDMAKYRRMSGVRPQSFRDLETPTHWAAYDTGLELLGRQEAGLALPRLEEALQASLAQMESCRAGCEGPEEQQGAEEEEAGSSPGLYEAIAGHWIRVLQCRQRCVADTATRPGRSFPVPDFLPSQLRRLYEAHAQVGNLSQAVENVLSVLLFYPEDEAAKSALTQYQAELGEPRPGLGPREDIQRFILRSLGEKRQLYYAMEHLGTSFEDPDSWTPVSFIPEALREKLREDQETRPWDHEPPQLKSLTYWKDVLLLEGVTLTHDATQLNGSERAVLDGLLTPAECGVLLQLAKDAAGAGARSGYRGRRSPHTPHEHFEGLTVLKAAQLARAGTVGSQGAKLLLEVSERVRTLTQAYFSPERPLHLSFTHLVCRSAIEGEQEQRMDLSHPVHADNCILEPDTGECWREPPAYTYRDYSGLLYLNDDFQGGDLFFTQPNALTVTAQVRPRCGRLVAFSSGGENPHGVWAVTRGRRCALALWHTWAPEHKEQEWTEAKELLKEPEEEEEEDEEEEGGEMPSRDPSPEPPSRKFQRVQDKAGKPPRVREEL
;
A
#
# COMPACT_ATOMS: atom_id res chain seq x y z
N MET A 1 -55.20 16.76 -19.54
CA MET A 1 -54.16 17.50 -18.79
C MET A 1 -53.82 16.83 -17.46
N LEU A 2 -54.33 17.26 -16.29
CA LEU A 2 -53.78 16.85 -14.97
C LEU A 2 -53.59 15.33 -14.73
N ARG A 3 -54.47 14.46 -15.24
CA ARG A 3 -54.29 13.00 -15.12
C ARG A 3 -53.09 12.44 -15.90
N LEU A 4 -52.71 13.03 -17.04
CA LEU A 4 -51.48 12.66 -17.75
C LEU A 4 -50.24 13.18 -17.03
N LEU A 5 -50.30 14.39 -16.46
CA LEU A 5 -49.19 14.95 -15.68
C LEU A 5 -48.83 14.07 -14.48
N ARG A 6 -49.83 13.48 -13.79
CA ARG A 6 -49.59 12.50 -12.72
C ARG A 6 -48.94 11.20 -13.20
N LEU A 7 -49.25 10.71 -14.41
CA LEU A 7 -48.54 9.55 -14.98
C LEU A 7 -47.08 9.89 -15.32
N LEU A 8 -46.82 11.08 -15.86
CA LEU A 8 -45.47 11.55 -16.18
C LEU A 8 -44.60 11.74 -14.92
N LEU A 9 -45.14 12.29 -13.83
CA LEU A 9 -44.40 12.35 -12.56
C LEU A 9 -44.16 10.96 -11.94
N LEU A 10 -45.06 9.98 -12.13
CA LEU A 10 -44.84 8.60 -11.67
C LEU A 10 -43.74 7.87 -12.46
N LEU A 11 -43.55 8.21 -13.75
CA LEU A 11 -42.45 7.68 -14.55
C LEU A 11 -41.08 8.25 -14.15
N LEU A 12 -41.05 9.48 -13.62
CA LEU A 12 -39.83 10.13 -13.10
C LEU A 12 -39.42 9.67 -11.68
N LEU A 13 -40.23 8.82 -11.04
CA LEU A 13 -39.94 8.21 -9.73
C LEU A 13 -39.50 6.74 -9.83
N LEU A 14 -39.34 6.22 -11.05
CA LEU A 14 -38.63 4.97 -11.26
C LEU A 14 -37.12 5.21 -11.12
N PRO A 15 -36.37 4.31 -10.44
CA PRO A 15 -34.91 4.37 -10.49
C PRO A 15 -34.44 4.24 -11.95
N PRO A 16 -33.31 4.85 -12.33
CA PRO A 16 -32.79 4.71 -13.69
C PRO A 16 -32.60 3.23 -14.03
N PRO A 17 -32.88 2.80 -15.28
CA PRO A 17 -32.67 1.43 -15.68
C PRO A 17 -31.19 1.08 -15.45
N GLY A 18 -30.95 0.07 -14.61
CA GLY A 18 -29.59 -0.37 -14.29
C GLY A 18 -28.82 -0.70 -15.56
N SER A 19 -27.52 -0.39 -15.55
CA SER A 19 -26.60 -0.65 -16.66
C SER A 19 -26.84 -2.05 -17.24
N PRO A 20 -26.97 -2.21 -18.57
CA PRO A 20 -27.37 -3.47 -19.17
C PRO A 20 -26.37 -4.57 -18.77
N GLU A 21 -26.84 -5.58 -18.02
CA GLU A 21 -25.99 -6.73 -17.69
C GLU A 21 -25.49 -7.35 -18.99
N PRO A 22 -24.16 -7.55 -19.15
CA PRO A 22 -23.61 -8.08 -20.38
C PRO A 22 -24.12 -9.51 -20.57
N SER A 23 -24.97 -9.70 -21.60
CA SER A 23 -25.65 -10.96 -21.91
C SER A 23 -24.70 -12.15 -21.81
N GLU A 24 -25.02 -13.12 -20.94
CA GLU A 24 -24.11 -14.23 -20.66
C GLU A 24 -23.71 -14.98 -21.94
N PRO A 25 -22.41 -15.22 -22.19
CA PRO A 25 -21.98 -15.91 -23.40
C PRO A 25 -22.44 -17.38 -23.37
N PRO A 26 -22.94 -17.92 -24.50
CA PRO A 26 -23.67 -19.17 -24.53
C PRO A 26 -22.90 -20.36 -23.92
N GLY A 27 -23.66 -21.28 -23.33
CA GLY A 27 -23.13 -22.46 -22.66
C GLY A 27 -22.40 -22.17 -21.35
N LEU A 28 -22.76 -21.11 -20.62
CA LEU A 28 -22.60 -21.07 -19.16
C LEU A 28 -23.88 -21.62 -18.51
N ALA A 29 -23.78 -22.10 -17.27
CA ALA A 29 -24.95 -22.26 -16.42
C ALA A 29 -25.46 -20.86 -16.03
N PRO A 30 -26.72 -20.49 -16.35
CA PRO A 30 -27.24 -19.17 -16.03
C PRO A 30 -27.43 -19.03 -14.52
N LEU A 31 -27.09 -17.86 -13.97
CA LEU A 31 -27.37 -17.52 -12.58
C LEU A 31 -28.88 -17.31 -12.41
N SER A 32 -29.58 -18.19 -11.68
CA SER A 32 -31.04 -18.19 -11.51
C SER A 32 -31.59 -16.84 -11.02
N PRO A 33 -32.18 -15.97 -11.87
CA PRO A 33 -32.52 -14.60 -11.48
C PRO A 33 -33.65 -14.61 -10.44
N GLY A 34 -33.49 -13.83 -9.37
CA GLY A 34 -34.47 -13.78 -8.27
C GLY A 34 -34.48 -14.98 -7.31
N ALA A 35 -33.60 -15.98 -7.49
CA ALA A 35 -33.39 -17.01 -6.46
C ALA A 35 -32.78 -16.40 -5.19
N LEU A 36 -33.17 -16.90 -4.01
CA LEU A 36 -32.60 -16.47 -2.74
C LEU A 36 -31.09 -16.79 -2.66
N PRO A 37 -30.27 -15.92 -2.06
CA PRO A 37 -28.84 -16.16 -1.90
C PRO A 37 -28.60 -17.34 -0.96
N GLN A 38 -27.60 -18.17 -1.30
CA GLN A 38 -27.18 -19.33 -0.50
C GLN A 38 -25.88 -19.02 0.24
N ALA A 39 -25.50 -19.90 1.18
CA ALA A 39 -24.34 -19.73 2.05
C ALA A 39 -23.03 -19.56 1.23
N PRO A 40 -22.40 -18.36 1.18
CA PRO A 40 -21.28 -18.09 0.27
C PRO A 40 -20.03 -18.92 0.58
N ASP A 41 -19.87 -19.32 1.84
CA ASP A 41 -18.85 -20.22 2.36
C ASP A 41 -19.00 -21.65 1.85
N LEU A 42 -20.21 -22.22 1.90
CA LEU A 42 -20.49 -23.55 1.36
C LEU A 42 -20.31 -23.56 -0.16
N LEU A 43 -20.85 -22.55 -0.85
CA LEU A 43 -20.71 -22.37 -2.30
C LEU A 43 -19.24 -22.24 -2.73
N TYR A 44 -18.45 -21.43 -2.02
CA TYR A 44 -17.03 -21.25 -2.30
C TYR A 44 -16.26 -22.56 -2.05
N ALA A 45 -16.50 -23.23 -0.92
CA ALA A 45 -15.85 -24.49 -0.57
C ALA A 45 -16.19 -25.62 -1.57
N ASP A 46 -17.44 -25.74 -2.01
CA ASP A 46 -17.82 -26.67 -3.09
C ASP A 46 -17.27 -26.25 -4.45
N GLY A 47 -17.14 -24.94 -4.72
CA GLY A 47 -16.47 -24.41 -5.91
C GLY A 47 -15.00 -24.82 -5.97
N LEU A 48 -14.28 -24.72 -4.85
CA LEU A 48 -12.89 -25.19 -4.73
C LEU A 48 -12.79 -26.71 -4.83
N ARG A 49 -13.70 -27.49 -4.23
CA ARG A 49 -13.76 -28.95 -4.40
C ARG A 49 -13.99 -29.34 -5.86
N ALA A 50 -14.92 -28.68 -6.56
CA ALA A 50 -15.17 -28.92 -7.97
C ALA A 50 -13.99 -28.50 -8.86
N TYR A 51 -13.29 -27.42 -8.52
CA TYR A 51 -12.08 -26.96 -9.21
C TYR A 51 -10.93 -27.97 -9.07
N ALA A 52 -10.67 -28.46 -7.85
CA ALA A 52 -9.64 -29.47 -7.57
C ALA A 52 -9.95 -30.81 -8.28
N ALA A 53 -11.23 -31.16 -8.41
CA ALA A 53 -11.68 -32.33 -9.17
C ALA A 53 -11.69 -32.14 -10.71
N GLY A 54 -11.23 -30.99 -11.23
CA GLY A 54 -11.23 -30.69 -12.67
C GLY A 54 -12.63 -30.49 -13.28
N ALA A 55 -13.67 -30.36 -12.46
CA ALA A 55 -15.07 -30.19 -12.89
C ALA A 55 -15.37 -28.73 -13.24
N TRP A 56 -14.62 -28.16 -14.21
CA TRP A 56 -14.54 -26.71 -14.48
C TRP A 56 -15.89 -26.01 -14.60
N ALA A 57 -16.87 -26.60 -15.30
CA ALA A 57 -18.21 -26.01 -15.45
C ALA A 57 -18.97 -25.91 -14.11
N ARG A 58 -18.83 -26.91 -13.23
CA ARG A 58 -19.43 -26.91 -11.89
C ARG A 58 -18.70 -25.93 -10.97
N ALA A 59 -17.36 -25.86 -11.06
CA ALA A 59 -16.56 -24.89 -10.33
C ALA A 59 -16.95 -23.44 -10.67
N VAL A 60 -17.08 -23.13 -11.98
CA VAL A 60 -17.55 -21.81 -12.43
C VAL A 60 -18.95 -21.49 -11.91
N ALA A 61 -19.91 -22.41 -12.01
CA ALA A 61 -21.26 -22.18 -11.51
C ALA A 61 -21.28 -21.85 -10.00
N LEU A 62 -20.56 -22.62 -9.19
CA LEU A 62 -20.51 -22.45 -7.73
C LEU A 62 -19.77 -21.18 -7.30
N LEU A 63 -18.64 -20.86 -7.93
CA LEU A 63 -17.86 -19.65 -7.62
C LEU A 63 -18.58 -18.36 -8.05
N ARG A 64 -19.26 -18.36 -9.21
CA ARG A 64 -20.14 -17.25 -9.63
C ARG A 64 -21.31 -17.07 -8.66
N GLU A 65 -21.91 -18.17 -8.20
CA GLU A 65 -23.01 -18.13 -7.23
C GLU A 65 -22.53 -17.64 -5.85
N ALA A 66 -21.32 -18.00 -5.42
CA ALA A 66 -20.73 -17.49 -4.18
C ALA A 66 -20.52 -15.96 -4.22
N LEU A 67 -19.94 -15.45 -5.31
CA LEU A 67 -19.82 -14.00 -5.58
C LEU A 67 -21.17 -13.30 -5.57
N ARG A 68 -22.16 -13.85 -6.30
CA ARG A 68 -23.52 -13.31 -6.36
C ARG A 68 -24.19 -13.27 -4.98
N SER A 69 -24.11 -14.36 -4.23
CA SER A 69 -24.74 -14.50 -2.91
C SER A 69 -24.07 -13.60 -1.86
N GLN A 70 -22.74 -13.46 -1.87
CA GLN A 70 -22.04 -12.51 -1.00
C GLN A 70 -22.36 -11.05 -1.34
N ALA A 71 -22.41 -10.70 -2.64
CA ALA A 71 -22.83 -9.36 -3.06
C ALA A 71 -24.29 -9.06 -2.69
N ALA A 72 -25.20 -10.04 -2.78
CA ALA A 72 -26.59 -9.92 -2.37
C ALA A 72 -26.77 -9.78 -0.85
N LEU A 73 -25.99 -10.51 -0.04
CA LEU A 73 -25.92 -10.34 1.41
C LEU A 73 -25.43 -8.94 1.79
N GLY A 74 -24.34 -8.48 1.16
CA GLY A 74 -23.76 -7.16 1.37
C GLY A 74 -24.73 -6.03 1.02
N ARG A 75 -25.36 -6.07 -0.16
CA ARG A 75 -26.42 -5.13 -0.54
C ARG A 75 -27.57 -5.16 0.46
N THR A 76 -28.08 -6.34 0.82
CA THR A 76 -29.20 -6.46 1.76
C THR A 76 -28.93 -5.81 3.11
N ARG A 77 -27.73 -6.00 3.69
CA ARG A 77 -27.33 -5.34 4.94
C ARG A 77 -27.41 -3.81 4.80
N ARG A 78 -26.80 -3.25 3.75
CA ARG A 78 -26.78 -1.79 3.48
C ARG A 78 -28.17 -1.23 3.18
N ASP A 79 -28.95 -1.89 2.33
CA ASP A 79 -30.33 -1.50 1.99
C ASP A 79 -31.22 -1.45 3.24
N CYS A 80 -31.13 -2.46 4.11
CA CYS A 80 -31.92 -2.53 5.34
C CYS A 80 -31.43 -1.48 6.36
N GLY A 81 -30.12 -1.30 6.49
CA GLY A 81 -29.52 -0.25 7.32
C GLY A 81 -29.98 1.15 6.92
N ALA A 82 -30.02 1.46 5.63
CA ALA A 82 -30.51 2.75 5.12
C ALA A 82 -32.03 2.89 5.27
N SER A 83 -32.81 1.90 4.79
CA SER A 83 -34.28 1.95 4.81
C SER A 83 -34.83 2.05 6.24
N CYS A 84 -34.28 1.30 7.19
CA CYS A 84 -34.70 1.33 8.59
C CYS A 84 -34.15 2.56 9.36
N ALA A 85 -33.35 3.43 8.74
CA ALA A 85 -32.82 4.64 9.39
C ALA A 85 -33.73 5.85 9.10
N ALA A 86 -34.32 5.86 7.91
CA ALA A 86 -35.37 6.79 7.51
C ALA A 86 -36.76 6.44 8.08
N GLU A 87 -36.92 5.36 8.85
CA GLU A 87 -38.23 5.00 9.41
C GLU A 87 -38.69 5.99 10.51
N PRO A 88 -39.98 6.43 10.50
CA PRO A 88 -40.51 7.38 11.48
C PRO A 88 -40.39 6.91 12.94
N GLY A 89 -39.50 7.57 13.69
CA GLY A 89 -39.18 7.25 15.08
C GLY A 89 -38.18 6.10 15.26
N ALA A 90 -37.35 5.83 14.26
CA ALA A 90 -36.03 5.22 14.44
C ALA A 90 -34.96 6.28 14.81
N ALA A 91 -35.12 7.53 14.36
CA ALA A 91 -34.36 8.67 14.84
C ALA A 91 -34.86 9.14 16.22
N LEU A 92 -33.94 9.62 17.07
CA LEU A 92 -34.27 10.32 18.32
C LEU A 92 -35.06 11.61 18.03
N PRO A 93 -36.10 11.95 18.83
CA PRO A 93 -36.82 13.21 18.66
C PRO A 93 -35.90 14.41 18.92
N ALA A 94 -35.89 15.39 18.00
CA ALA A 94 -35.11 16.62 18.13
C ALA A 94 -35.47 17.47 19.38
N GLN A 95 -36.61 17.18 20.01
CA GLN A 95 -37.05 17.77 21.28
C GLN A 95 -36.04 17.56 22.44
N LEU A 96 -35.22 16.50 22.38
CA LEU A 96 -34.13 16.26 23.34
C LEU A 96 -33.00 17.30 23.29
N LEU A 97 -32.97 18.18 22.27
CA LEU A 97 -31.96 19.22 22.11
C LEU A 97 -32.42 20.61 22.58
N GLY A 98 -33.60 20.75 23.20
CA GLY A 98 -34.12 22.07 23.56
C GLY A 98 -35.27 22.16 24.57
N ALA A 99 -35.71 21.07 25.19
CA ALA A 99 -36.77 21.09 26.21
C ALA A 99 -36.27 20.58 27.58
N PRO A 100 -36.64 21.21 28.71
CA PRO A 100 -36.38 20.69 30.06
C PRO A 100 -37.35 19.55 30.38
N GLU A 101 -37.10 18.39 29.79
CA GLU A 101 -37.79 17.14 30.06
C GLU A 101 -37.51 16.63 31.49
N PRO A 102 -38.44 15.87 32.12
CA PRO A 102 -38.17 15.22 33.39
C PRO A 102 -37.05 14.16 33.26
N PRO A 103 -36.20 13.98 34.29
CA PRO A 103 -35.09 13.03 34.23
C PRO A 103 -35.59 11.61 33.95
N GLY A 104 -34.95 10.93 32.98
CA GLY A 104 -35.28 9.57 32.54
C GLY A 104 -36.19 9.46 31.29
N SER A 105 -36.80 10.54 30.80
CA SER A 105 -37.63 10.44 29.57
C SER A 105 -36.79 10.09 28.32
N TRP A 106 -35.57 10.61 28.25
CA TRP A 106 -34.64 10.39 27.13
C TRP A 106 -34.22 8.92 26.98
N GLU A 107 -34.00 8.20 28.09
CA GLU A 107 -33.67 6.76 28.10
C GLU A 107 -34.81 5.95 27.48
N THR A 108 -36.05 6.27 27.84
CA THR A 108 -37.26 5.62 27.31
C THR A 108 -37.44 5.91 25.81
N LEU A 109 -37.12 7.13 25.36
CA LEU A 109 -37.14 7.48 23.93
C LEU A 109 -36.04 6.75 23.14
N LEU A 110 -34.82 6.66 23.69
CA LEU A 110 -33.70 5.94 23.09
C LEU A 110 -33.99 4.44 22.99
N LEU A 111 -34.40 3.78 24.08
CA LEU A 111 -34.75 2.36 24.08
C LEU A 111 -35.89 2.06 23.09
N ARG A 112 -36.90 2.94 23.00
CA ARG A 112 -37.99 2.82 22.02
C ARG A 112 -37.51 2.93 20.58
N ALA A 113 -36.58 3.85 20.28
CA ALA A 113 -35.97 3.99 18.97
C ALA A 113 -35.12 2.75 18.61
N THR A 114 -34.25 2.30 19.52
CA THR A 114 -33.39 1.12 19.36
C THR A 114 -34.19 -0.17 19.14
N LEU A 115 -35.26 -0.40 19.91
CA LEU A 115 -36.12 -1.57 19.74
C LEU A 115 -36.85 -1.57 18.38
N ARG A 116 -37.30 -0.40 17.90
CA ARG A 116 -37.89 -0.24 16.56
C ARG A 116 -36.87 -0.49 15.45
N ARG A 117 -35.67 0.09 15.59
CA ARG A 117 -34.53 -0.10 14.69
C ARG A 117 -34.20 -1.59 14.54
N ALA A 118 -34.08 -2.31 15.67
CA ALA A 118 -33.80 -3.74 15.70
C ALA A 118 -34.93 -4.60 15.05
N ASP A 119 -36.19 -4.29 15.33
CA ASP A 119 -37.34 -4.97 14.72
C ASP A 119 -37.40 -4.76 13.20
N CYS A 120 -37.19 -3.53 12.73
CA CYS A 120 -37.12 -3.22 11.29
C CYS A 120 -35.96 -3.97 10.60
N LEU A 121 -34.75 -3.90 11.16
CA LEU A 121 -33.57 -4.59 10.59
C LEU A 121 -33.81 -6.10 10.51
N THR A 122 -34.35 -6.70 11.58
CA THR A 122 -34.70 -8.13 11.64
C THR A 122 -35.73 -8.51 10.58
N ARG A 123 -36.82 -7.74 10.45
CA ARG A 123 -37.87 -7.99 9.44
C ARG A 123 -37.37 -7.76 8.02
N CYS A 124 -36.56 -6.74 7.79
CA CYS A 124 -36.01 -6.44 6.47
C CYS A 124 -35.05 -7.55 6.00
N ALA A 125 -34.15 -8.00 6.87
CA ALA A 125 -33.27 -9.14 6.61
C ALA A 125 -34.07 -10.44 6.36
N ALA A 126 -35.08 -10.73 7.19
CA ALA A 126 -35.92 -11.91 7.02
C ALA A 126 -36.77 -11.89 5.72
N ARG A 127 -37.20 -10.70 5.26
CA ARG A 127 -37.90 -10.51 3.98
C ARG A 127 -36.98 -10.71 2.77
N LYS A 128 -35.74 -10.21 2.82
CA LYS A 128 -34.79 -10.26 1.69
C LYS A 128 -33.94 -11.54 1.62
N LEU A 129 -33.68 -12.21 2.74
CA LEU A 129 -32.82 -13.41 2.83
C LEU A 129 -33.56 -14.67 3.32
N GLY A 130 -34.86 -14.56 3.60
CA GLY A 130 -35.67 -15.63 4.20
C GLY A 130 -35.46 -15.79 5.72
N PRO A 131 -36.27 -16.66 6.37
CA PRO A 131 -36.20 -16.87 7.82
C PRO A 131 -34.82 -17.34 8.29
N GLY A 132 -34.23 -16.59 9.23
CA GLY A 132 -32.87 -16.82 9.73
C GLY A 132 -31.74 -16.51 8.74
N GLY A 133 -32.04 -15.96 7.55
CA GLY A 133 -31.09 -15.80 6.45
C GLY A 133 -29.79 -15.11 6.84
N ALA A 134 -29.84 -13.91 7.43
CA ALA A 134 -28.63 -13.18 7.83
C ALA A 134 -27.73 -13.91 8.84
N ALA A 135 -28.28 -14.84 9.64
CA ALA A 135 -27.54 -15.67 10.60
C ALA A 135 -27.10 -17.04 10.02
N ARG A 136 -27.73 -17.48 8.93
CA ARG A 136 -27.35 -18.69 8.15
C ARG A 136 -26.33 -18.40 7.05
N LEU A 137 -26.27 -17.14 6.60
CA LEU A 137 -25.32 -16.62 5.60
C LEU A 137 -24.14 -15.91 6.30
N ARG A 138 -23.69 -16.43 7.45
CA ARG A 138 -22.50 -15.91 8.16
C ARG A 138 -21.25 -16.34 7.40
N VAL A 139 -20.29 -15.41 7.23
CA VAL A 139 -19.11 -15.58 6.39
C VAL A 139 -17.90 -15.18 7.23
N GLY A 140 -17.13 -16.16 7.70
CA GLY A 140 -16.02 -15.94 8.63
C GLY A 140 -14.93 -15.00 8.09
N SER A 141 -14.17 -14.36 9.00
CA SER A 141 -13.17 -13.32 8.69
C SER A 141 -12.17 -13.71 7.59
N ALA A 142 -11.62 -14.92 7.63
CA ALA A 142 -10.71 -15.43 6.60
C ALA A 142 -11.35 -15.44 5.20
N LEU A 143 -12.64 -15.77 5.11
CA LEU A 143 -13.37 -15.78 3.83
C LEU A 143 -13.78 -14.37 3.39
N ARG A 144 -14.16 -13.48 4.33
CA ARG A 144 -14.33 -12.04 4.04
C ARG A 144 -13.06 -11.48 3.38
N ASN A 145 -11.90 -11.81 3.92
CA ASN A 145 -10.60 -11.38 3.41
C ASN A 145 -10.28 -11.98 2.03
N ALA A 146 -10.57 -13.26 1.79
CA ALA A 146 -10.41 -13.87 0.47
C ALA A 146 -11.26 -13.17 -0.60
N PHE A 147 -12.52 -12.83 -0.30
CA PHE A 147 -13.37 -12.07 -1.22
C PHE A 147 -12.94 -10.60 -1.36
N ARG A 148 -12.44 -9.92 -0.29
CA ARG A 148 -11.86 -8.57 -0.39
C ARG A 148 -10.62 -8.54 -1.30
N ARG A 149 -9.83 -9.63 -1.29
CA ARG A 149 -8.71 -9.87 -2.22
C ARG A 149 -9.15 -10.48 -3.57
N ARG A 150 -10.45 -10.56 -3.85
CA ARG A 150 -11.02 -11.10 -5.11
C ARG A 150 -10.56 -12.53 -5.45
N GLU A 151 -10.17 -13.32 -4.46
CA GLU A 151 -9.64 -14.67 -4.62
C GLU A 151 -10.51 -15.63 -5.47
N PRO A 152 -11.86 -15.58 -5.46
CA PRO A 152 -12.67 -16.39 -6.38
C PRO A 152 -12.31 -16.22 -7.87
N TYR A 153 -11.80 -15.05 -8.28
CA TYR A 153 -11.41 -14.77 -9.66
C TYR A 153 -10.10 -15.48 -10.07
N ASN A 154 -9.20 -15.77 -9.12
CA ASN A 154 -7.99 -16.57 -9.32
C ASN A 154 -8.34 -18.01 -9.78
N TYR A 155 -9.41 -18.59 -9.24
CA TYR A 155 -9.95 -19.88 -9.66
C TYR A 155 -10.78 -19.78 -10.93
N LEU A 156 -11.62 -18.75 -11.06
CA LEU A 156 -12.48 -18.55 -12.23
C LEU A 156 -11.67 -18.36 -13.52
N GLN A 157 -10.56 -17.59 -13.52
CA GLN A 157 -9.78 -17.37 -14.73
C GLN A 157 -9.27 -18.68 -15.36
N ARG A 158 -8.71 -19.55 -14.51
CA ARG A 158 -8.19 -20.86 -14.95
C ARG A 158 -9.31 -21.82 -15.33
N ALA A 159 -10.46 -21.79 -14.65
CA ALA A 159 -11.62 -22.59 -15.04
C ALA A 159 -12.24 -22.12 -16.38
N TYR A 160 -12.34 -20.81 -16.63
CA TYR A 160 -12.77 -20.26 -17.92
C TYR A 160 -11.80 -20.60 -19.05
N TYR A 161 -10.49 -20.56 -18.79
CA TYR A 161 -9.46 -20.98 -19.75
C TYR A 161 -9.62 -22.45 -20.17
N GLN A 162 -9.83 -23.35 -19.22
CA GLN A 162 -10.09 -24.78 -19.49
C GLN A 162 -11.41 -25.00 -20.26
N LEU A 163 -12.41 -24.14 -20.05
CA LEU A 163 -13.65 -24.10 -20.84
C LEU A 163 -13.52 -23.35 -22.18
N LYS A 164 -12.30 -22.94 -22.58
CA LYS A 164 -11.97 -22.16 -23.79
C LYS A 164 -12.66 -20.77 -23.88
N LYS A 165 -13.14 -20.23 -22.76
CA LYS A 165 -13.82 -18.92 -22.69
C LYS A 165 -12.82 -17.81 -22.39
N LEU A 166 -11.93 -17.55 -23.36
CA LEU A 166 -10.73 -16.73 -23.18
C LEU A 166 -11.03 -15.29 -22.73
N ASP A 167 -12.12 -14.67 -23.21
CA ASP A 167 -12.52 -13.32 -22.78
C ASP A 167 -12.90 -13.25 -21.29
N LEU A 168 -13.58 -14.29 -20.77
CA LEU A 168 -13.92 -14.38 -19.35
C LEU A 168 -12.70 -14.75 -18.50
N ALA A 169 -11.76 -15.52 -19.06
CA ALA A 169 -10.48 -15.80 -18.41
C ALA A 169 -9.66 -14.52 -18.25
N ALA A 170 -9.53 -13.71 -19.31
CA ALA A 170 -8.86 -12.41 -19.27
C ALA A 170 -9.53 -11.42 -18.30
N ALA A 171 -10.86 -11.33 -18.29
CA ALA A 171 -11.59 -10.43 -17.39
C ALA A 171 -11.45 -10.87 -15.91
N ALA A 172 -11.54 -12.17 -15.62
CA ALA A 172 -11.32 -12.68 -14.26
C ALA A 172 -9.86 -12.50 -13.81
N ALA A 173 -8.89 -12.75 -14.69
CA ALA A 173 -7.47 -12.52 -14.41
C ALA A 173 -7.18 -11.05 -14.11
N HIS A 174 -7.74 -10.12 -14.90
CA HIS A 174 -7.64 -8.68 -14.66
C HIS A 174 -8.30 -8.28 -13.32
N THR A 175 -9.51 -8.77 -13.04
CA THR A 175 -10.26 -8.52 -11.81
C THR A 175 -9.46 -8.92 -10.56
N PHE A 176 -8.80 -10.09 -10.58
CA PHE A 176 -7.91 -10.53 -9.50
C PHE A 176 -6.59 -9.74 -9.44
N PHE A 177 -5.96 -9.50 -10.60
CA PHE A 177 -4.68 -8.78 -10.70
C PHE A 177 -4.78 -7.36 -10.13
N VAL A 178 -5.86 -6.63 -10.44
CA VAL A 178 -6.12 -5.30 -9.90
C VAL A 178 -6.19 -5.30 -8.35
N ALA A 179 -6.68 -6.37 -7.72
CA ALA A 179 -6.67 -6.51 -6.27
C ALA A 179 -5.38 -7.12 -5.69
N ASN A 180 -4.47 -7.62 -6.52
CA ASN A 180 -3.24 -8.31 -6.11
C ASN A 180 -2.08 -8.07 -7.12
N PRO A 181 -1.64 -6.81 -7.35
CA PRO A 181 -0.70 -6.48 -8.43
C PRO A 181 0.67 -7.17 -8.29
N THR A 182 1.04 -7.56 -7.07
CA THR A 182 2.28 -8.29 -6.75
C THR A 182 2.22 -9.80 -7.07
N HIS A 183 1.06 -10.35 -7.46
CA HIS A 183 0.88 -11.79 -7.67
C HIS A 183 1.51 -12.27 -8.98
N LEU A 184 2.79 -12.68 -8.90
CA LEU A 184 3.64 -13.08 -10.02
C LEU A 184 2.96 -13.99 -11.06
N GLN A 185 2.29 -15.07 -10.61
CA GLN A 185 1.63 -16.01 -11.51
C GLN A 185 0.48 -15.36 -12.32
N MET A 186 -0.20 -14.36 -11.75
CA MET A 186 -1.26 -13.64 -12.47
C MET A 186 -0.66 -12.66 -13.49
N ARG A 187 0.48 -12.03 -13.17
CA ARG A 187 1.21 -11.19 -14.14
C ARG A 187 1.63 -12.01 -15.37
N GLU A 188 2.07 -13.25 -15.17
CA GLU A 188 2.38 -14.20 -16.25
C GLU A 188 1.15 -14.64 -17.03
N ASP A 189 0.06 -15.05 -16.35
CA ASP A 189 -1.20 -15.43 -17.00
C ASP A 189 -1.80 -14.27 -17.81
N MET A 190 -1.73 -13.03 -17.30
CA MET A 190 -2.13 -11.81 -18.01
C MET A 190 -1.28 -11.57 -19.27
N ALA A 191 0.05 -11.66 -19.16
CA ALA A 191 0.96 -11.55 -20.31
C ALA A 191 0.79 -12.70 -21.33
N LYS A 192 0.28 -13.85 -20.90
CA LYS A 192 -0.11 -14.98 -21.75
C LYS A 192 -1.44 -14.71 -22.47
N TYR A 193 -2.48 -14.24 -21.75
CA TYR A 193 -3.77 -13.88 -22.37
C TYR A 193 -3.62 -12.76 -23.40
N ARG A 194 -2.77 -11.75 -23.14
CA ARG A 194 -2.47 -10.65 -24.10
C ARG A 194 -1.89 -11.12 -25.44
N ARG A 195 -1.32 -12.34 -25.49
CA ARG A 195 -0.72 -12.95 -26.69
C ARG A 195 -1.62 -13.99 -27.37
N MET A 196 -2.83 -14.25 -26.86
CA MET A 196 -3.73 -15.28 -27.42
C MET A 196 -4.63 -14.74 -28.52
N SER A 197 -4.55 -15.37 -29.70
CA SER A 197 -5.48 -15.14 -30.82
C SER A 197 -6.93 -15.36 -30.37
N GLY A 198 -7.70 -14.28 -30.29
CA GLY A 198 -9.11 -14.28 -29.88
C GLY A 198 -9.40 -13.43 -28.64
N VAL A 199 -8.40 -13.15 -27.79
CA VAL A 199 -8.52 -12.17 -26.69
C VAL A 199 -8.38 -10.76 -27.27
N ARG A 200 -9.18 -9.81 -26.80
CA ARG A 200 -9.16 -8.40 -27.24
C ARG A 200 -8.67 -7.50 -26.10
N PRO A 201 -8.21 -6.26 -26.37
CA PRO A 201 -7.93 -5.29 -25.32
C PRO A 201 -9.12 -5.07 -24.37
N GLN A 202 -10.35 -5.03 -24.90
CA GLN A 202 -11.58 -4.84 -24.12
C GLN A 202 -11.98 -6.05 -23.25
N SER A 203 -11.29 -7.19 -23.41
CA SER A 203 -11.45 -8.37 -22.55
C SER A 203 -10.70 -8.21 -21.22
N PHE A 204 -9.75 -7.28 -21.15
CA PHE A 204 -9.07 -6.88 -19.91
C PHE A 204 -9.87 -5.76 -19.23
N ARG A 205 -10.77 -6.15 -18.33
CA ARG A 205 -11.58 -5.24 -17.53
C ARG A 205 -11.77 -5.80 -16.13
N ASP A 206 -11.79 -4.93 -15.13
CA ASP A 206 -12.15 -5.29 -13.77
C ASP A 206 -13.68 -5.35 -13.63
N LEU A 207 -14.18 -6.53 -13.26
CA LEU A 207 -15.60 -6.84 -13.11
C LEU A 207 -16.21 -6.29 -11.81
N GLU A 208 -15.37 -5.78 -10.90
CA GLU A 208 -15.77 -5.21 -9.61
C GLU A 208 -15.22 -3.79 -9.39
N THR A 209 -14.96 -3.05 -10.48
CA THR A 209 -14.56 -1.63 -10.42
C THR A 209 -15.65 -0.80 -9.74
N PRO A 210 -15.38 -0.09 -8.63
CA PRO A 210 -16.36 0.82 -8.03
C PRO A 210 -16.68 1.99 -8.98
N THR A 211 -17.94 2.40 -9.02
CA THR A 211 -18.41 3.43 -9.97
C THR A 211 -17.75 4.78 -9.78
N HIS A 212 -17.41 5.14 -8.53
CA HIS A 212 -16.72 6.39 -8.23
C HIS A 212 -15.28 6.42 -8.77
N TRP A 213 -14.54 5.32 -8.64
CA TRP A 213 -13.21 5.19 -9.26
C TRP A 213 -13.28 5.24 -10.79
N ALA A 214 -14.22 4.51 -11.42
CA ALA A 214 -14.36 4.53 -12.88
C ALA A 214 -14.69 5.94 -13.43
N ALA A 215 -15.53 6.71 -12.73
CA ALA A 215 -15.83 8.09 -13.07
C ALA A 215 -14.62 9.02 -12.82
N TYR A 216 -13.92 8.86 -11.70
CA TYR A 216 -12.75 9.67 -11.33
C TYR A 216 -11.61 9.50 -12.34
N ASP A 217 -11.26 8.25 -12.65
CA ASP A 217 -10.18 7.92 -13.58
C ASP A 217 -10.49 8.44 -15.00
N THR A 218 -11.75 8.34 -15.46
CA THR A 218 -12.21 8.95 -16.72
C THR A 218 -12.12 10.48 -16.67
N GLY A 219 -12.43 11.10 -15.53
CA GLY A 219 -12.31 12.55 -15.32
C GLY A 219 -10.87 13.04 -15.40
N LEU A 220 -9.93 12.32 -14.76
CA LEU A 220 -8.50 12.62 -14.83
C LEU A 220 -7.92 12.41 -16.24
N GLU A 221 -8.31 11.36 -16.96
CA GLU A 221 -7.91 11.13 -18.35
C GLU A 221 -8.30 12.31 -19.25
N LEU A 222 -9.51 12.85 -19.07
CA LEU A 222 -10.01 14.01 -19.82
C LEU A 222 -9.32 15.31 -19.42
N LEU A 223 -9.02 15.53 -18.12
CA LEU A 223 -8.18 16.66 -17.70
C LEU A 223 -6.76 16.60 -18.29
N GLY A 224 -6.17 15.40 -18.35
CA GLY A 224 -4.87 15.18 -19.00
C GLY A 224 -4.85 15.53 -20.49
N ARG A 225 -6.00 15.46 -21.16
CA ARG A 225 -6.20 15.92 -22.55
C ARG A 225 -6.58 17.41 -22.68
N GLN A 226 -6.67 18.14 -21.56
CA GLN A 226 -7.18 19.51 -21.50
C GLN A 226 -8.68 19.62 -21.88
N GLU A 227 -9.43 18.51 -21.87
CA GLU A 227 -10.85 18.43 -22.24
C GLU A 227 -11.76 18.74 -21.02
N ALA A 228 -11.49 19.84 -20.30
CA ALA A 228 -12.12 20.17 -19.02
C ALA A 228 -13.67 20.16 -19.05
N GLY A 229 -14.27 20.63 -20.15
CA GLY A 229 -15.73 20.61 -20.35
C GLY A 229 -16.35 19.21 -20.44
N LEU A 230 -15.57 18.18 -20.83
CA LEU A 230 -15.98 16.78 -20.81
C LEU A 230 -15.59 16.09 -19.49
N ALA A 231 -14.52 16.54 -18.83
CA ALA A 231 -14.11 16.05 -17.51
C ALA A 231 -15.12 16.41 -16.42
N LEU A 232 -15.65 17.64 -16.41
CA LEU A 232 -16.59 18.15 -15.39
C LEU A 232 -17.72 17.17 -14.99
N PRO A 233 -18.55 16.65 -15.92
CA PRO A 233 -19.63 15.71 -15.55
C PRO A 233 -19.11 14.39 -14.97
N ARG A 234 -17.87 13.96 -15.30
CA ARG A 234 -17.25 12.76 -14.73
C ARG A 234 -16.66 12.99 -13.34
N LEU A 235 -16.12 14.18 -13.09
CA LEU A 235 -15.63 14.58 -11.77
C LEU A 235 -16.79 14.76 -10.77
N GLU A 236 -17.93 15.31 -11.21
CA GLU A 236 -19.13 15.42 -10.36
C GLU A 236 -19.79 14.05 -10.14
N GLU A 237 -19.85 13.18 -11.17
CA GLU A 237 -20.25 11.78 -11.03
C GLU A 237 -19.37 11.03 -10.03
N ALA A 238 -18.04 11.25 -10.07
CA ALA A 238 -17.08 10.66 -9.13
C ALA A 238 -17.32 11.13 -7.68
N LEU A 239 -17.53 12.43 -7.46
CA LEU A 239 -17.75 12.99 -6.13
C LEU A 239 -19.09 12.49 -5.53
N GLN A 240 -20.18 12.56 -6.30
CA GLN A 240 -21.48 12.05 -5.85
C GLN A 240 -21.44 10.54 -5.60
N ALA A 241 -20.80 9.76 -6.47
CA ALA A 241 -20.63 8.33 -6.27
C ALA A 241 -19.73 8.01 -5.05
N SER A 242 -18.70 8.82 -4.78
CA SER A 242 -17.84 8.69 -3.59
C SER A 242 -18.66 8.88 -2.31
N LEU A 243 -19.42 9.98 -2.22
CA LEU A 243 -20.29 10.26 -1.08
C LEU A 243 -21.38 9.18 -0.90
N ALA A 244 -22.02 8.75 -1.99
CA ALA A 244 -23.03 7.68 -1.97
C ALA A 244 -22.43 6.32 -1.55
N GLN A 245 -21.20 6.01 -1.95
CA GLN A 245 -20.48 4.80 -1.55
C GLN A 245 -20.13 4.84 -0.05
N MET A 246 -19.74 6.00 0.48
CA MET A 246 -19.54 6.19 1.93
C MET A 246 -20.84 5.97 2.70
N GLU A 247 -21.97 6.57 2.29
CA GLU A 247 -23.27 6.33 2.96
C GLU A 247 -23.71 4.87 2.86
N SER A 248 -23.51 4.22 1.71
CA SER A 248 -23.80 2.80 1.53
C SER A 248 -22.99 1.96 2.52
N CYS A 249 -21.67 2.19 2.61
CA CYS A 249 -20.79 1.53 3.58
C CYS A 249 -21.27 1.76 5.02
N ARG A 250 -21.55 3.01 5.40
CA ARG A 250 -21.98 3.42 6.75
C ARG A 250 -23.30 2.76 7.17
N ALA A 251 -24.23 2.58 6.24
CA ALA A 251 -25.47 1.83 6.45
C ALA A 251 -25.23 0.32 6.73
N GLY A 252 -24.07 -0.23 6.35
CA GLY A 252 -23.69 -1.61 6.64
C GLY A 252 -23.13 -1.86 8.04
N CYS A 253 -22.80 -0.82 8.80
CA CYS A 253 -22.08 -0.93 10.09
C CYS A 253 -22.93 -1.44 11.26
N GLU A 254 -24.25 -1.26 11.23
CA GLU A 254 -25.17 -1.71 12.30
C GLU A 254 -25.56 -3.20 12.13
N GLY A 255 -24.58 -4.04 11.78
CA GLY A 255 -24.74 -5.47 11.61
C GLY A 255 -24.37 -6.28 12.86
N PRO A 256 -24.85 -7.53 12.99
CA PRO A 256 -24.42 -8.41 14.07
C PRO A 256 -22.93 -8.73 13.93
N GLU A 257 -22.19 -8.50 15.00
CA GLU A 257 -20.74 -8.66 15.06
C GLU A 257 -20.33 -10.15 15.15
N GLU A 258 -19.08 -10.43 14.76
CA GLU A 258 -18.44 -11.75 14.81
C GLU A 258 -16.94 -11.62 15.16
N GLN A 259 -16.51 -10.45 15.63
CA GLN A 259 -15.11 -10.04 15.64
C GLN A 259 -14.52 -9.90 17.06
N GLN A 260 -15.17 -10.53 18.04
CA GLN A 260 -14.65 -10.83 19.39
C GLN A 260 -15.15 -12.23 19.77
N GLY A 261 -14.24 -13.20 19.73
CA GLY A 261 -14.52 -14.62 19.95
C GLY A 261 -13.25 -15.41 20.29
N ALA A 262 -12.33 -14.73 20.98
CA ALA A 262 -11.01 -15.21 21.37
C ALA A 262 -10.45 -14.44 22.60
N GLU A 263 -10.80 -13.16 22.75
CA GLU A 263 -10.20 -12.27 23.77
C GLU A 263 -11.18 -11.89 24.90
N GLU A 264 -12.50 -11.91 24.67
CA GLU A 264 -13.50 -11.58 25.72
C GLU A 264 -13.82 -12.75 26.67
N GLU A 265 -13.33 -13.98 26.42
CA GLU A 265 -13.54 -15.13 27.33
C GLU A 265 -12.58 -15.15 28.53
N GLU A 266 -11.50 -14.35 28.55
CA GLU A 266 -10.59 -14.24 29.70
C GLU A 266 -11.03 -13.18 30.73
N ALA A 267 -11.97 -12.30 30.38
CA ALA A 267 -12.52 -11.28 31.27
C ALA A 267 -13.82 -11.78 31.94
N GLY A 268 -13.70 -12.43 33.09
CA GLY A 268 -14.79 -13.12 33.81
C GLY A 268 -15.91 -12.26 34.41
N SER A 269 -16.25 -11.11 33.82
CA SER A 269 -17.38 -10.26 34.21
C SER A 269 -18.09 -9.70 32.98
N SER A 270 -19.36 -10.06 32.79
CA SER A 270 -20.20 -9.44 31.75
C SER A 270 -20.31 -7.92 31.98
N PRO A 271 -20.11 -7.08 30.95
CA PRO A 271 -20.25 -5.63 31.08
C PRO A 271 -21.67 -5.22 31.44
N GLY A 272 -21.81 -4.13 32.17
CA GLY A 272 -23.10 -3.51 32.50
C GLY A 272 -23.83 -2.99 31.26
N LEU A 273 -25.14 -2.76 31.38
CA LEU A 273 -26.00 -2.37 30.26
C LEU A 273 -25.45 -1.16 29.49
N TYR A 274 -25.00 -0.12 30.19
CA TYR A 274 -24.45 1.09 29.56
C TYR A 274 -23.07 0.88 28.94
N GLU A 275 -22.24 0.02 29.51
CA GLU A 275 -20.92 -0.34 28.98
C GLU A 275 -21.08 -1.16 27.68
N ALA A 276 -22.00 -2.12 27.66
CA ALA A 276 -22.32 -2.90 26.46
C ALA A 276 -22.94 -2.04 25.33
N ILE A 277 -23.81 -1.08 25.68
CA ILE A 277 -24.35 -0.10 24.73
C ILE A 277 -23.24 0.80 24.18
N ALA A 278 -22.36 1.33 25.04
CA ALA A 278 -21.25 2.19 24.64
C ALA A 278 -20.27 1.44 23.73
N GLY A 279 -19.82 0.24 24.12
CA GLY A 279 -18.91 -0.60 23.34
C GLY A 279 -19.44 -0.89 21.93
N HIS A 280 -20.73 -1.26 21.80
CA HIS A 280 -21.32 -1.48 20.47
C HIS A 280 -21.41 -0.19 19.65
N TRP A 281 -21.82 0.95 20.24
CA TRP A 281 -21.85 2.23 19.53
C TRP A 281 -20.46 2.72 19.10
N ILE A 282 -19.43 2.53 19.92
CA ILE A 282 -18.03 2.81 19.55
C ILE A 282 -17.65 2.02 18.30
N ARG A 283 -17.94 0.72 18.24
CA ARG A 283 -17.62 -0.13 17.09
C ARG A 283 -18.41 0.24 15.82
N VAL A 284 -19.68 0.63 15.98
CA VAL A 284 -20.49 1.20 14.88
C VAL A 284 -19.88 2.52 14.37
N LEU A 285 -19.43 3.40 15.25
CA LEU A 285 -18.80 4.68 14.88
C LEU A 285 -17.42 4.48 14.23
N GLN A 286 -16.57 3.61 14.77
CA GLN A 286 -15.29 3.21 14.17
C GLN A 286 -15.51 2.69 12.74
N CYS A 287 -16.47 1.78 12.53
CA CYS A 287 -16.84 1.29 11.20
C CYS A 287 -17.31 2.42 10.27
N ARG A 288 -18.16 3.32 10.76
CA ARG A 288 -18.72 4.44 9.98
C ARG A 288 -17.67 5.49 9.57
N GLN A 289 -16.62 5.66 10.37
CA GLN A 289 -15.47 6.52 10.07
C GLN A 289 -14.52 5.82 9.10
N ARG A 290 -14.18 4.55 9.36
CA ARG A 290 -13.40 3.68 8.47
C ARG A 290 -13.96 3.63 7.03
N CYS A 291 -15.27 3.77 6.84
CA CYS A 291 -15.89 3.87 5.52
C CYS A 291 -15.36 5.00 4.62
N VAL A 292 -14.77 6.06 5.19
CA VAL A 292 -14.05 7.10 4.42
C VAL A 292 -12.80 6.47 3.78
N ALA A 293 -11.93 5.88 4.59
CA ALA A 293 -10.72 5.19 4.12
C ALA A 293 -11.02 3.99 3.20
N ASP A 294 -11.99 3.13 3.53
CA ASP A 294 -12.39 2.00 2.67
C ASP A 294 -13.02 2.46 1.32
N THR A 295 -13.47 3.73 1.20
CA THR A 295 -13.92 4.32 -0.08
C THR A 295 -12.76 4.96 -0.85
N ALA A 296 -11.84 5.60 -0.13
CA ALA A 296 -10.62 6.22 -0.68
C ALA A 296 -9.50 5.21 -1.00
N THR A 297 -9.62 3.95 -0.59
CA THR A 297 -8.68 2.88 -0.96
C THR A 297 -9.01 2.37 -2.36
N ARG A 298 -8.08 2.52 -3.33
CA ARG A 298 -8.19 1.82 -4.62
C ARG A 298 -8.08 0.30 -4.40
N PRO A 299 -8.80 -0.54 -5.17
CA PRO A 299 -8.58 -1.99 -5.16
C PRO A 299 -7.09 -2.34 -5.31
N GLY A 300 -6.58 -3.26 -4.48
CA GLY A 300 -5.17 -3.70 -4.51
C GLY A 300 -4.18 -2.82 -3.73
N ARG A 301 -4.58 -1.62 -3.31
CA ARG A 301 -3.82 -0.78 -2.36
C ARG A 301 -4.09 -1.24 -0.93
N SER A 302 -3.14 -0.98 -0.03
CA SER A 302 -3.31 -1.25 1.41
C SER A 302 -3.82 -0.02 2.17
N PHE A 303 -3.51 1.17 1.67
CA PHE A 303 -3.81 2.46 2.29
C PHE A 303 -4.80 3.27 1.44
N PRO A 304 -5.57 4.20 2.05
CA PRO A 304 -6.41 5.12 1.32
C PRO A 304 -5.58 6.16 0.55
N VAL A 305 -6.11 6.65 -0.57
CA VAL A 305 -5.62 7.88 -1.20
C VAL A 305 -5.86 9.02 -0.20
N PRO A 306 -4.83 9.79 0.20
CA PRO A 306 -5.00 10.90 1.12
C PRO A 306 -5.90 11.97 0.50
N ASP A 307 -6.68 12.65 1.35
CA ASP A 307 -7.47 13.82 0.98
C ASP A 307 -8.40 13.58 -0.22
N PHE A 308 -8.96 12.36 -0.35
CA PHE A 308 -9.70 11.93 -1.54
C PHE A 308 -10.97 12.74 -1.87
N LEU A 309 -11.63 13.34 -0.87
CA LEU A 309 -12.73 14.29 -1.11
C LEU A 309 -12.21 15.72 -1.42
N PRO A 310 -11.29 16.32 -0.61
CA PRO A 310 -10.65 17.59 -0.97
C PRO A 310 -10.02 17.61 -2.37
N SER A 311 -9.34 16.54 -2.79
CA SER A 311 -8.70 16.45 -4.12
C SER A 311 -9.70 16.42 -5.27
N GLN A 312 -10.82 15.69 -5.14
CA GLN A 312 -11.94 15.76 -6.09
C GLN A 312 -12.52 17.17 -6.20
N LEU A 313 -12.68 17.87 -5.07
CA LEU A 313 -13.15 19.27 -5.05
C LEU A 313 -12.13 20.25 -5.67
N ARG A 314 -10.82 20.02 -5.49
CA ARG A 314 -9.75 20.78 -6.18
C ARG A 314 -9.87 20.61 -7.70
N ARG A 315 -9.94 19.37 -8.20
CA ARG A 315 -10.14 19.09 -9.64
C ARG A 315 -11.43 19.69 -10.20
N LEU A 316 -12.52 19.70 -9.42
CA LEU A 316 -13.76 20.35 -9.82
C LEU A 316 -13.61 21.87 -9.94
N TYR A 317 -13.01 22.58 -8.98
CA TYR A 317 -12.85 24.02 -9.12
C TYR A 317 -11.86 24.41 -10.22
N GLU A 318 -10.76 23.67 -10.37
CA GLU A 318 -9.79 23.84 -11.47
C GLU A 318 -10.50 23.74 -12.83
N ALA A 319 -11.29 22.68 -13.03
CA ALA A 319 -12.03 22.46 -14.27
C ALA A 319 -13.16 23.48 -14.49
N HIS A 320 -13.88 23.89 -13.43
CA HIS A 320 -14.91 24.92 -13.55
C HIS A 320 -14.33 26.29 -13.92
N ALA A 321 -13.16 26.66 -13.37
CA ALA A 321 -12.46 27.89 -13.71
C ALA A 321 -12.00 27.90 -15.19
N GLN A 322 -11.39 26.80 -15.66
CA GLN A 322 -10.97 26.63 -17.06
C GLN A 322 -12.13 26.78 -18.08
N VAL A 323 -13.35 26.43 -17.68
CA VAL A 323 -14.56 26.55 -18.52
C VAL A 323 -15.31 27.88 -18.27
N GLY A 324 -14.79 28.77 -17.42
CA GLY A 324 -15.40 30.07 -17.09
C GLY A 324 -16.62 30.01 -16.15
N ASN A 325 -16.90 28.85 -15.56
CA ASN A 325 -18.02 28.61 -14.64
C ASN A 325 -17.70 29.06 -13.21
N LEU A 326 -17.25 30.32 -13.04
CA LEU A 326 -16.67 30.85 -11.80
C LEU A 326 -17.54 30.66 -10.54
N SER A 327 -18.88 30.72 -10.65
CA SER A 327 -19.74 30.46 -9.49
C SER A 327 -19.62 29.02 -8.97
N GLN A 328 -19.48 28.03 -9.85
CA GLN A 328 -19.23 26.64 -9.44
C GLN A 328 -17.78 26.42 -8.99
N ALA A 329 -16.83 27.18 -9.54
CA ALA A 329 -15.46 27.18 -9.02
C ALA A 329 -15.43 27.68 -7.57
N VAL A 330 -16.04 28.84 -7.27
CA VAL A 330 -16.13 29.39 -5.91
C VAL A 330 -16.84 28.44 -4.94
N GLU A 331 -17.95 27.81 -5.31
CA GLU A 331 -18.64 26.84 -4.46
C GLU A 331 -17.75 25.64 -4.09
N ASN A 332 -16.98 25.10 -5.04
CA ASN A 332 -16.05 24.00 -4.79
C ASN A 332 -14.79 24.45 -4.01
N VAL A 333 -14.25 25.66 -4.25
CA VAL A 333 -13.16 26.25 -3.44
C VAL A 333 -13.59 26.45 -1.99
N LEU A 334 -14.77 27.02 -1.75
CA LEU A 334 -15.32 27.20 -0.40
C LEU A 334 -15.49 25.83 0.29
N SER A 335 -15.87 24.78 -0.44
CA SER A 335 -15.92 23.42 0.10
C SER A 335 -14.54 22.85 0.46
N VAL A 336 -13.46 23.19 -0.25
CA VAL A 336 -12.08 22.80 0.13
C VAL A 336 -11.66 23.52 1.42
N LEU A 337 -12.02 24.80 1.56
CA LEU A 337 -11.73 25.61 2.76
C LEU A 337 -12.51 25.16 4.02
N LEU A 338 -13.54 24.30 3.89
CA LEU A 338 -14.15 23.64 5.04
C LEU A 338 -13.29 22.50 5.61
N PHE A 339 -12.43 21.89 4.79
CA PHE A 339 -11.45 20.89 5.22
C PHE A 339 -10.16 21.57 5.69
N TYR A 340 -9.66 22.53 4.92
CA TYR A 340 -8.42 23.26 5.20
C TYR A 340 -8.63 24.78 5.14
N PRO A 341 -9.07 25.41 6.25
CA PRO A 341 -9.27 26.87 6.30
C PRO A 341 -8.00 27.66 5.95
N GLU A 342 -6.83 27.08 6.19
CA GLU A 342 -5.51 27.70 5.96
C GLU A 342 -4.84 27.32 4.62
N ASP A 343 -5.58 26.74 3.67
CA ASP A 343 -5.02 26.45 2.33
C ASP A 343 -4.85 27.74 1.51
N GLU A 344 -3.63 28.26 1.47
CA GLU A 344 -3.28 29.49 0.75
C GLU A 344 -3.56 29.44 -0.76
N ALA A 345 -3.46 28.27 -1.39
CA ALA A 345 -3.79 28.12 -2.82
C ALA A 345 -5.31 28.26 -3.04
N ALA A 346 -6.13 27.65 -2.18
CA ALA A 346 -7.58 27.80 -2.18
C ALA A 346 -8.00 29.25 -1.81
N LYS A 347 -7.37 29.90 -0.83
CA LYS A 347 -7.60 31.33 -0.50
C LYS A 347 -7.28 32.25 -1.70
N SER A 348 -6.14 32.02 -2.35
CA SER A 348 -5.72 32.78 -3.54
C SER A 348 -6.70 32.61 -4.69
N ALA A 349 -7.06 31.35 -5.02
CA ALA A 349 -8.05 31.04 -6.05
C ALA A 349 -9.43 31.64 -5.73
N LEU A 350 -9.89 31.58 -4.47
CA LEU A 350 -11.14 32.21 -4.04
C LEU A 350 -11.12 33.72 -4.32
N THR A 351 -10.03 34.39 -3.93
CA THR A 351 -9.87 35.84 -4.08
C THR A 351 -9.87 36.24 -5.55
N GLN A 352 -9.19 35.47 -6.41
CA GLN A 352 -9.22 35.68 -7.86
C GLN A 352 -10.63 35.50 -8.45
N TYR A 353 -11.28 34.36 -8.21
CA TYR A 353 -12.59 34.08 -8.82
C TYR A 353 -13.69 35.03 -8.31
N GLN A 354 -13.58 35.52 -7.06
CA GLN A 354 -14.48 36.56 -6.54
C GLN A 354 -14.24 37.91 -7.23
N ALA A 355 -12.99 38.32 -7.45
CA ALA A 355 -12.68 39.55 -8.19
C ALA A 355 -13.16 39.50 -9.64
N GLU A 356 -13.06 38.34 -10.30
CA GLU A 356 -13.58 38.11 -11.66
C GLU A 356 -15.12 38.03 -11.72
N LEU A 357 -15.80 37.62 -10.65
CA LEU A 357 -17.27 37.58 -10.54
C LEU A 357 -17.91 38.96 -10.29
N GLY A 358 -17.18 39.90 -9.66
CA GLY A 358 -17.65 41.25 -9.35
C GLY A 358 -18.62 41.31 -8.16
N GLU A 359 -19.91 41.53 -8.42
CA GLU A 359 -20.94 41.71 -7.38
C GLU A 359 -21.13 40.42 -6.53
N PRO A 360 -21.13 40.51 -5.19
CA PRO A 360 -21.35 39.36 -4.31
C PRO A 360 -22.73 38.72 -4.53
N ARG A 361 -22.77 37.52 -5.10
CA ARG A 361 -24.03 36.79 -5.34
C ARG A 361 -24.59 36.25 -4.02
N PRO A 362 -25.76 36.71 -3.55
CA PRO A 362 -26.35 36.21 -2.31
C PRO A 362 -26.70 34.71 -2.45
N GLY A 363 -26.29 33.91 -1.47
CA GLY A 363 -26.48 32.46 -1.47
C GLY A 363 -25.32 31.64 -2.07
N LEU A 364 -24.25 32.29 -2.54
CA LEU A 364 -23.03 31.59 -2.96
C LEU A 364 -22.22 31.15 -1.73
N GLY A 365 -22.16 29.85 -1.46
CA GLY A 365 -21.49 29.25 -0.31
C GLY A 365 -20.81 27.93 -0.66
N PRO A 366 -20.23 27.21 0.33
CA PRO A 366 -19.76 25.85 0.13
C PRO A 366 -20.92 24.87 -0.07
N ARG A 367 -20.68 23.79 -0.82
CA ARG A 367 -21.69 22.76 -1.14
C ARG A 367 -22.33 22.15 0.11
N GLU A 368 -23.65 21.98 0.07
CA GLU A 368 -24.45 21.47 1.20
C GLU A 368 -24.15 19.98 1.52
N ASP A 369 -23.75 19.19 0.52
CA ASP A 369 -23.35 17.79 0.69
C ASP A 369 -22.04 17.65 1.50
N ILE A 370 -21.03 18.45 1.18
CA ILE A 370 -19.77 18.57 1.92
C ILE A 370 -19.99 19.12 3.34
N GLN A 371 -20.80 20.18 3.50
CA GLN A 371 -21.15 20.70 4.82
C GLN A 371 -21.78 19.62 5.72
N ARG A 372 -22.75 18.86 5.20
CA ARG A 372 -23.40 17.76 5.93
C ARG A 372 -22.43 16.61 6.26
N PHE A 373 -21.48 16.31 5.37
CA PHE A 373 -20.44 15.31 5.62
C PHE A 373 -19.53 15.72 6.80
N ILE A 374 -18.96 16.93 6.74
CA ILE A 374 -17.98 17.42 7.73
C ILE A 374 -18.61 17.56 9.12
N LEU A 375 -19.77 18.24 9.22
CA LEU A 375 -20.47 18.45 10.50
C LEU A 375 -20.78 17.14 11.22
N ARG A 376 -21.24 16.13 10.47
CA ARG A 376 -21.53 14.80 11.01
C ARG A 376 -20.25 14.05 11.38
N SER A 377 -19.22 14.08 10.53
CA SER A 377 -17.98 13.34 10.79
C SER A 377 -17.27 13.86 12.05
N LEU A 378 -17.14 15.18 12.21
CA LEU A 378 -16.62 15.79 13.44
C LEU A 378 -17.48 15.47 14.68
N GLY A 379 -18.81 15.36 14.52
CA GLY A 379 -19.72 14.94 15.59
C GLY A 379 -19.56 13.47 15.99
N GLU A 380 -19.22 12.58 15.06
CA GLU A 380 -18.90 11.17 15.34
C GLU A 380 -17.50 11.02 15.97
N LYS A 381 -16.49 11.72 15.45
CA LYS A 381 -15.12 11.74 15.99
C LYS A 381 -15.04 12.25 17.43
N ARG A 382 -15.82 13.28 17.77
CA ARG A 382 -15.92 13.77 19.17
C ARG A 382 -16.34 12.67 20.15
N GLN A 383 -17.23 11.77 19.74
CA GLN A 383 -17.66 10.64 20.58
C GLN A 383 -16.58 9.54 20.67
N LEU A 384 -15.82 9.33 19.59
CA LEU A 384 -14.71 8.38 19.56
C LEU A 384 -13.53 8.85 20.41
N TYR A 385 -13.12 10.12 20.35
CA TYR A 385 -12.08 10.66 21.22
C TYR A 385 -12.49 10.65 22.70
N TYR A 386 -13.74 10.97 23.02
CA TYR A 386 -14.28 10.80 24.38
C TYR A 386 -14.18 9.35 24.87
N ALA A 387 -14.42 8.37 23.99
CA ALA A 387 -14.26 6.95 24.30
C ALA A 387 -12.80 6.51 24.42
N MET A 388 -11.86 7.12 23.68
CA MET A 388 -10.42 6.90 23.88
C MET A 388 -9.96 7.42 25.24
N GLU A 389 -10.42 8.62 25.62
CA GLU A 389 -10.00 9.32 26.85
C GLU A 389 -10.55 8.66 28.12
N HIS A 390 -11.77 8.11 28.08
CA HIS A 390 -12.48 7.64 29.27
C HIS A 390 -12.91 6.17 29.28
N LEU A 391 -12.97 5.51 28.12
CA LEU A 391 -13.47 4.13 27.98
C LEU A 391 -12.40 3.14 27.46
N GLY A 392 -11.13 3.58 27.35
CA GLY A 392 -9.99 2.72 27.03
C GLY A 392 -10.00 2.13 25.61
N THR A 393 -10.76 2.71 24.68
CA THR A 393 -10.79 2.25 23.29
C THR A 393 -9.67 2.86 22.45
N SER A 394 -9.32 2.22 21.33
CA SER A 394 -8.46 2.79 20.30
C SER A 394 -9.30 3.33 19.13
N PHE A 395 -8.90 4.46 18.55
CA PHE A 395 -9.45 4.95 17.29
C PHE A 395 -8.34 5.61 16.47
N GLU A 396 -8.10 5.07 15.28
CA GLU A 396 -7.26 5.68 14.24
C GLU A 396 -8.14 6.60 13.40
N ASP A 397 -7.84 7.91 13.39
CA ASP A 397 -8.58 8.84 12.54
C ASP A 397 -8.14 8.68 11.06
N PRO A 398 -9.06 8.35 10.13
CA PRO A 398 -8.73 8.20 8.72
C PRO A 398 -8.50 9.53 7.97
N ASP A 399 -8.78 10.69 8.58
CA ASP A 399 -8.66 12.00 7.94
C ASP A 399 -7.57 12.90 8.57
N SER A 400 -6.73 13.44 7.70
CA SER A 400 -5.72 14.50 7.99
C SER A 400 -6.32 15.85 8.40
N TRP A 401 -7.57 16.15 8.00
CA TRP A 401 -8.22 17.45 8.17
C TRP A 401 -8.97 17.64 9.49
N THR A 402 -9.00 16.62 10.38
CA THR A 402 -9.59 16.79 11.72
C THR A 402 -8.84 17.91 12.47
N PRO A 403 -9.52 19.00 12.88
CA PRO A 403 -8.83 20.09 13.55
C PRO A 403 -8.19 19.62 14.85
N VAL A 404 -6.90 19.92 15.06
CA VAL A 404 -6.13 19.47 16.24
C VAL A 404 -6.82 19.86 17.56
N SER A 405 -7.55 20.98 17.59
CA SER A 405 -8.36 21.44 18.73
C SER A 405 -9.59 20.59 19.07
N PHE A 406 -10.01 19.65 18.20
CA PHE A 406 -11.04 18.64 18.51
C PHE A 406 -10.47 17.43 19.27
N ILE A 407 -9.16 17.24 19.28
CA ILE A 407 -8.50 16.14 19.98
C ILE A 407 -8.25 16.56 21.44
N PRO A 408 -8.70 15.77 22.44
CA PRO A 408 -8.43 16.03 23.85
C PRO A 408 -6.94 16.19 24.15
N GLU A 409 -6.59 17.05 25.10
CA GLU A 409 -5.19 17.39 25.40
C GLU A 409 -4.37 16.18 25.86
N ALA A 410 -4.94 15.35 26.74
CA ALA A 410 -4.34 14.10 27.20
C ALA A 410 -4.17 13.04 26.08
N LEU A 411 -4.86 13.20 24.94
CA LEU A 411 -4.65 12.38 23.75
C LEU A 411 -3.72 13.05 22.73
N ARG A 412 -3.68 14.39 22.66
CA ARG A 412 -2.71 15.14 21.83
C ARG A 412 -1.28 14.88 22.27
N GLU A 413 -0.99 14.92 23.57
CA GLU A 413 0.38 14.67 24.04
C GLU A 413 0.77 13.20 23.89
N LYS A 414 -0.15 12.25 24.06
CA LYS A 414 0.10 10.83 23.71
C LYS A 414 0.31 10.61 22.21
N LEU A 415 -0.48 11.26 21.37
CA LEU A 415 -0.31 11.18 19.91
C LEU A 415 0.96 11.90 19.43
N ARG A 416 1.49 12.86 20.20
CA ARG A 416 2.84 13.40 20.05
C ARG A 416 3.88 12.38 20.48
N GLU A 417 3.80 11.81 21.69
CA GLU A 417 4.71 10.74 22.13
C GLU A 417 4.74 9.58 21.12
N ASP A 418 3.59 9.15 20.58
CA ASP A 418 3.45 8.13 19.52
C ASP A 418 3.89 8.59 18.11
N GLN A 419 4.15 9.89 17.89
CA GLN A 419 4.69 10.48 16.65
C GLN A 419 6.16 10.89 16.77
N GLU A 420 6.65 11.19 17.98
CA GLU A 420 8.04 11.53 18.33
C GLU A 420 8.85 10.24 18.60
N THR A 421 8.20 9.17 19.05
CA THR A 421 8.77 7.80 19.02
C THR A 421 8.71 7.14 17.64
N ARG A 422 8.10 7.80 16.64
CA ARG A 422 8.36 7.53 15.22
C ARG A 422 9.47 8.52 14.76
N PRO A 423 10.52 8.11 14.03
CA PRO A 423 11.65 9.00 13.78
C PRO A 423 11.39 10.15 12.77
N TRP A 424 10.72 11.23 13.21
CA TRP A 424 10.29 12.36 12.36
C TRP A 424 10.59 13.75 12.94
N ASP A 425 11.84 13.98 13.37
CA ASP A 425 12.29 15.30 13.81
C ASP A 425 12.35 16.34 12.66
N HIS A 426 11.90 17.56 12.97
CA HIS A 426 12.15 18.82 12.25
C HIS A 426 13.43 19.48 12.84
N GLU A 427 14.21 20.36 12.21
CA GLU A 427 13.92 21.48 11.29
C GLU A 427 14.88 21.53 10.06
N PRO A 428 14.56 22.31 9.00
CA PRO A 428 15.43 22.44 7.82
C PRO A 428 16.62 23.40 8.04
N PRO A 429 17.89 22.95 7.89
CA PRO A 429 19.05 23.84 7.88
C PRO A 429 19.17 24.60 6.54
N GLN A 430 19.61 25.87 6.59
CA GLN A 430 19.67 26.73 5.40
C GLN A 430 20.59 26.20 4.29
N LEU A 431 20.05 26.15 3.07
CA LEU A 431 20.73 25.71 1.85
C LEU A 431 22.05 26.49 1.59
N LYS A 432 23.18 25.78 1.56
CA LYS A 432 24.50 26.37 1.30
C LYS A 432 24.85 26.34 -0.20
N SER A 433 25.67 27.30 -0.61
CA SER A 433 25.98 27.60 -2.02
C SER A 433 26.58 26.42 -2.80
N LEU A 434 26.23 26.36 -4.09
CA LEU A 434 26.72 25.44 -5.14
C LEU A 434 28.24 25.54 -5.43
N THR A 435 29.02 26.19 -4.57
CA THR A 435 30.48 26.32 -4.66
C THR A 435 31.24 25.29 -3.83
N TYR A 436 30.60 24.64 -2.86
CA TYR A 436 31.26 23.73 -1.89
C TYR A 436 31.78 22.42 -2.51
N TRP A 437 31.15 21.95 -3.59
CA TRP A 437 31.41 20.63 -4.19
C TRP A 437 32.86 20.37 -4.63
N LYS A 438 33.62 21.42 -4.95
CA LYS A 438 35.01 21.28 -5.44
C LYS A 438 36.02 21.01 -4.34
N ASP A 439 35.69 21.33 -3.09
CA ASP A 439 36.62 21.28 -1.97
C ASP A 439 36.43 20.01 -1.10
N VAL A 440 35.39 19.22 -1.36
CA VAL A 440 34.95 18.09 -0.51
C VAL A 440 35.45 16.72 -1.01
N LEU A 441 35.81 16.58 -2.29
CA LEU A 441 36.12 15.28 -2.90
C LEU A 441 37.57 15.18 -3.39
N LEU A 442 38.47 14.86 -2.45
CA LEU A 442 39.82 14.33 -2.73
C LEU A 442 39.77 12.86 -3.22
N LEU A 443 38.86 12.55 -4.15
CA LEU A 443 38.82 11.27 -4.87
C LEU A 443 39.52 11.43 -6.22
N GLU A 444 40.84 11.32 -6.23
CA GLU A 444 41.65 11.36 -7.45
C GLU A 444 41.14 10.36 -8.49
N GLY A 445 40.97 10.82 -9.74
CA GLY A 445 40.53 9.99 -10.86
C GLY A 445 39.02 9.93 -11.12
N VAL A 446 38.16 10.40 -10.20
CA VAL A 446 36.70 10.43 -10.43
C VAL A 446 36.30 11.62 -11.31
N THR A 447 35.44 11.37 -12.30
CA THR A 447 35.00 12.38 -13.28
C THR A 447 33.48 12.35 -13.48
N LEU A 448 32.83 13.51 -13.40
CA LEU A 448 31.43 13.66 -13.81
C LEU A 448 31.37 13.60 -15.35
N THR A 449 30.65 12.61 -15.88
CA THR A 449 30.58 12.35 -17.33
C THR A 449 29.20 12.70 -17.92
N HIS A 450 28.12 12.56 -17.14
CA HIS A 450 26.81 13.12 -17.48
C HIS A 450 26.14 13.72 -16.24
N ASP A 451 25.68 14.97 -16.33
CA ASP A 451 24.81 15.60 -15.35
C ASP A 451 23.31 15.31 -15.61
N ALA A 452 22.43 15.82 -14.74
CA ALA A 452 20.99 15.59 -14.80
C ALA A 452 20.35 16.18 -16.09
N THR A 453 20.88 17.28 -16.62
CA THR A 453 20.41 17.92 -17.86
C THR A 453 20.78 17.08 -19.07
N GLN A 454 22.00 16.55 -19.12
CA GLN A 454 22.47 15.65 -20.18
C GLN A 454 21.74 14.29 -20.16
N LEU A 455 21.16 13.93 -19.01
CA LEU A 455 20.31 12.75 -18.83
C LEU A 455 18.81 13.05 -19.01
N ASN A 456 18.41 14.28 -19.34
CA ASN A 456 17.00 14.71 -19.49
C ASN A 456 16.12 14.51 -18.23
N GLY A 457 16.58 14.86 -17.03
CA GLY A 457 15.72 14.83 -15.82
C GLY A 457 16.31 15.52 -14.59
N SER A 458 15.77 15.20 -13.42
CA SER A 458 16.20 15.72 -12.11
C SER A 458 17.05 14.70 -11.34
N GLU A 459 17.91 15.19 -10.44
CA GLU A 459 18.62 14.39 -9.43
C GLU A 459 19.22 13.06 -9.93
N ARG A 460 19.98 13.11 -11.03
CA ARG A 460 20.73 11.96 -11.56
C ARG A 460 22.07 12.36 -12.16
N ALA A 461 23.04 11.45 -12.09
CA ALA A 461 24.38 11.63 -12.64
C ALA A 461 25.04 10.31 -13.07
N VAL A 462 25.99 10.42 -14.00
CA VAL A 462 26.93 9.36 -14.35
C VAL A 462 28.34 9.85 -14.04
N LEU A 463 29.02 9.17 -13.14
CA LEU A 463 30.41 9.42 -12.77
C LEU A 463 31.28 8.22 -13.16
N ASP A 464 32.48 8.48 -13.65
CA ASP A 464 33.41 7.46 -14.16
C ASP A 464 34.78 7.59 -13.49
N GLY A 465 35.45 6.45 -13.30
CA GLY A 465 36.74 6.38 -12.60
C GLY A 465 36.64 6.06 -11.10
N LEU A 466 35.46 5.64 -10.61
CA LEU A 466 35.29 5.28 -9.20
C LEU A 466 36.02 3.98 -8.80
N LEU A 467 36.29 3.10 -9.77
CA LEU A 467 37.14 1.92 -9.62
C LEU A 467 38.17 1.87 -10.74
N THR A 468 39.37 1.41 -10.41
CA THR A 468 40.37 0.95 -11.36
C THR A 468 39.98 -0.41 -11.96
N PRO A 469 40.53 -0.79 -13.13
CA PRO A 469 40.36 -2.13 -13.69
C PRO A 469 40.82 -3.26 -12.75
N ALA A 470 41.76 -2.99 -11.85
CA ALA A 470 42.22 -3.97 -10.85
C ALA A 470 41.16 -4.22 -9.76
N GLU A 471 40.57 -3.15 -9.19
CA GLU A 471 39.48 -3.27 -8.21
C GLU A 471 38.24 -3.94 -8.82
N CYS A 472 37.87 -3.57 -10.06
CA CYS A 472 36.86 -4.28 -10.83
C CYS A 472 37.18 -5.78 -10.95
N GLY A 473 38.42 -6.14 -11.30
CA GLY A 473 38.88 -7.53 -11.37
C GLY A 473 38.72 -8.30 -10.05
N VAL A 474 39.09 -7.69 -8.93
CA VAL A 474 38.95 -8.29 -7.58
C VAL A 474 37.48 -8.52 -7.22
N LEU A 475 36.60 -7.54 -7.44
CA LEU A 475 35.17 -7.68 -7.15
C LEU A 475 34.47 -8.69 -8.10
N LEU A 476 34.89 -8.76 -9.37
CA LEU A 476 34.43 -9.77 -10.32
C LEU A 476 34.89 -11.19 -9.93
N GLN A 477 36.07 -11.32 -9.31
CA GLN A 477 36.58 -12.62 -8.84
C GLN A 477 35.84 -13.06 -7.58
N LEU A 478 35.67 -12.17 -6.59
CA LEU A 478 34.82 -12.39 -5.41
C LEU A 478 33.42 -12.90 -5.80
N ALA A 479 32.81 -12.29 -6.83
CA ALA A 479 31.50 -12.69 -7.34
C ALA A 479 31.46 -14.12 -7.92
N LYS A 480 32.52 -14.53 -8.64
CA LYS A 480 32.65 -15.88 -9.21
C LYS A 480 32.88 -16.92 -8.11
N ASP A 481 33.79 -16.63 -7.17
CA ASP A 481 34.17 -17.56 -6.11
C ASP A 481 32.99 -17.82 -5.15
N ALA A 482 32.27 -16.75 -4.76
CA ALA A 482 31.06 -16.86 -3.95
C ALA A 482 29.95 -17.67 -4.66
N ALA A 483 29.74 -17.45 -5.96
CA ALA A 483 28.77 -18.21 -6.74
C ALA A 483 29.17 -19.69 -6.91
N GLY A 484 30.46 -19.97 -7.09
CA GLY A 484 31.04 -21.33 -7.11
C GLY A 484 30.87 -22.05 -5.77
N ALA A 485 31.02 -21.33 -4.66
CA ALA A 485 30.71 -21.79 -3.31
C ALA A 485 29.19 -21.94 -3.02
N GLY A 486 28.33 -21.71 -4.00
CA GLY A 486 26.88 -21.85 -3.89
C GLY A 486 26.18 -20.71 -3.13
N ALA A 487 26.88 -19.62 -2.79
CA ALA A 487 26.29 -18.48 -2.11
C ALA A 487 25.32 -17.74 -3.04
N ARG A 488 24.07 -17.57 -2.58
CA ARG A 488 23.03 -16.84 -3.30
C ARG A 488 22.18 -16.02 -2.33
N SER A 489 22.44 -14.73 -2.27
CA SER A 489 21.62 -13.75 -1.55
C SER A 489 20.62 -13.07 -2.49
N GLY A 490 19.42 -12.80 -1.99
CA GLY A 490 18.27 -12.30 -2.76
C GLY A 490 17.33 -13.38 -3.30
N TYR A 491 16.06 -13.01 -3.49
CA TYR A 491 14.99 -13.80 -4.15
C TYR A 491 14.88 -15.29 -3.76
N ARG A 492 15.17 -15.63 -2.49
CA ARG A 492 15.14 -17.01 -1.95
C ARG A 492 15.99 -18.00 -2.79
N GLY A 493 17.13 -17.56 -3.32
CA GLY A 493 18.08 -18.40 -4.07
C GLY A 493 17.60 -18.87 -5.45
N ARG A 494 16.51 -18.30 -5.99
CA ARG A 494 15.99 -18.60 -7.33
C ARG A 494 17.03 -18.28 -8.41
N ARG A 495 17.27 -19.23 -9.33
CA ARG A 495 18.26 -19.09 -10.42
C ARG A 495 17.96 -17.94 -11.39
N SER A 496 16.68 -17.63 -11.60
CA SER A 496 16.19 -16.72 -12.66
C SER A 496 14.94 -15.95 -12.17
N PRO A 497 15.08 -14.90 -11.33
CA PRO A 497 13.95 -14.33 -10.60
C PRO A 497 13.15 -13.23 -11.34
N HIS A 498 13.62 -12.72 -12.49
CA HIS A 498 12.96 -11.62 -13.23
C HIS A 498 12.57 -12.04 -14.65
N THR A 499 13.46 -12.77 -15.32
CA THR A 499 13.27 -13.40 -16.64
C THR A 499 13.86 -14.82 -16.59
N PRO A 500 13.27 -15.83 -17.27
CA PRO A 500 13.87 -17.16 -17.37
C PRO A 500 15.20 -17.16 -18.11
N HIS A 501 15.38 -16.26 -19.10
CA HIS A 501 16.49 -16.27 -20.06
C HIS A 501 17.85 -15.80 -19.52
N GLU A 502 17.92 -15.48 -18.23
CA GLU A 502 19.14 -15.03 -17.55
C GLU A 502 19.32 -15.76 -16.21
N HIS A 503 20.57 -16.10 -15.89
CA HIS A 503 20.95 -16.55 -14.56
C HIS A 503 21.30 -15.36 -13.66
N PHE A 504 20.89 -15.45 -12.40
CA PHE A 504 21.11 -14.46 -11.35
C PHE A 504 22.04 -15.01 -10.28
N GLU A 505 23.06 -14.23 -9.97
CA GLU A 505 23.96 -14.42 -8.84
C GLU A 505 23.95 -13.14 -8.00
N GLY A 506 23.93 -13.28 -6.68
CA GLY A 506 23.78 -12.16 -5.76
C GLY A 506 24.51 -12.42 -4.44
N LEU A 507 25.23 -11.42 -3.95
CA LEU A 507 26.08 -11.47 -2.77
C LEU A 507 25.91 -10.19 -1.94
N THR A 508 25.48 -10.32 -0.68
CA THR A 508 25.44 -9.19 0.27
C THR A 508 26.74 -9.09 1.07
N VAL A 509 26.98 -7.93 1.66
CA VAL A 509 28.21 -7.60 2.39
C VAL A 509 28.50 -8.57 3.55
N LEU A 510 27.49 -8.90 4.37
CA LEU A 510 27.65 -9.88 5.45
C LEU A 510 27.99 -11.26 4.90
N LYS A 511 27.40 -11.66 3.78
CA LYS A 511 27.69 -12.97 3.20
C LYS A 511 29.10 -13.03 2.58
N ALA A 512 29.61 -11.94 2.02
CA ALA A 512 30.99 -11.84 1.58
C ALA A 512 31.96 -11.97 2.77
N ALA A 513 31.72 -11.24 3.87
CA ALA A 513 32.52 -11.30 5.10
C ALA A 513 32.54 -12.71 5.71
N GLN A 514 31.37 -13.37 5.83
CA GLN A 514 31.27 -14.75 6.31
C GLN A 514 32.09 -15.74 5.46
N LEU A 515 32.05 -15.62 4.13
CA LEU A 515 32.79 -16.49 3.22
C LEU A 515 34.31 -16.23 3.28
N ALA A 516 34.72 -14.98 3.46
CA ALA A 516 36.12 -14.61 3.64
C ALA A 516 36.68 -15.16 4.95
N ARG A 517 35.96 -14.99 6.07
CA ARG A 517 36.32 -15.57 7.37
C ARG A 517 36.32 -17.10 7.38
N ALA A 518 35.57 -17.74 6.47
CA ALA A 518 35.61 -19.19 6.26
C ALA A 518 36.73 -19.66 5.31
N GLY A 519 37.54 -18.75 4.75
CA GLY A 519 38.59 -19.08 3.77
C GLY A 519 38.05 -19.46 2.38
N THR A 520 36.75 -19.27 2.13
CA THR A 520 36.06 -19.71 0.90
C THR A 520 36.20 -18.69 -0.24
N VAL A 521 36.44 -17.41 0.08
CA VAL A 521 36.75 -16.34 -0.88
C VAL A 521 37.86 -15.45 -0.32
N GLY A 522 38.56 -14.69 -1.17
CA GLY A 522 39.63 -13.81 -0.72
C GLY A 522 39.16 -12.67 0.18
N SER A 523 39.78 -12.52 1.36
CA SER A 523 39.48 -11.45 2.34
C SER A 523 39.63 -10.05 1.76
N GLN A 524 40.64 -9.83 0.92
CA GLN A 524 40.86 -8.58 0.18
C GLN A 524 39.61 -8.16 -0.63
N GLY A 525 38.91 -9.11 -1.27
CA GLY A 525 37.70 -8.80 -2.02
C GLY A 525 36.53 -8.40 -1.13
N ALA A 526 36.38 -9.05 0.03
CA ALA A 526 35.33 -8.72 0.99
C ALA A 526 35.58 -7.38 1.69
N LYS A 527 36.83 -7.04 2.03
CA LYS A 527 37.23 -5.71 2.53
C LYS A 527 36.95 -4.62 1.48
N LEU A 528 37.44 -4.81 0.25
CA LEU A 528 37.20 -3.89 -0.87
C LEU A 528 35.70 -3.66 -1.14
N LEU A 529 34.85 -4.67 -0.99
CA LEU A 529 33.40 -4.53 -1.15
C LEU A 529 32.80 -3.54 -0.13
N LEU A 530 33.26 -3.54 1.13
CA LEU A 530 32.82 -2.57 2.14
C LEU A 530 33.33 -1.15 1.83
N GLU A 531 34.61 -1.03 1.52
CA GLU A 531 35.27 0.24 1.18
C GLU A 531 34.63 0.93 -0.01
N VAL A 532 34.36 0.17 -1.08
CA VAL A 532 33.70 0.66 -2.30
C VAL A 532 32.26 1.09 -2.03
N SER A 533 31.58 0.45 -1.09
CA SER A 533 30.21 0.83 -0.71
C SER A 533 30.19 2.18 0.01
N GLU A 534 31.12 2.43 0.92
CA GLU A 534 31.30 3.74 1.55
C GLU A 534 31.79 4.81 0.56
N ARG A 535 32.62 4.46 -0.44
CA ARG A 535 32.99 5.37 -1.53
C ARG A 535 31.78 5.79 -2.37
N VAL A 536 30.87 4.87 -2.70
CA VAL A 536 29.62 5.22 -3.40
C VAL A 536 28.70 6.07 -2.52
N ARG A 537 28.50 5.72 -1.24
CA ARG A 537 27.68 6.51 -0.29
C ARG A 537 28.22 7.94 -0.18
N THR A 538 29.53 8.07 0.02
CA THR A 538 30.23 9.36 0.17
C THR A 538 30.18 10.18 -1.11
N LEU A 539 30.33 9.56 -2.29
CA LEU A 539 30.21 10.27 -3.57
C LEU A 539 28.76 10.65 -3.92
N THR A 540 27.77 9.84 -3.52
CA THR A 540 26.34 10.13 -3.73
C THR A 540 25.92 11.33 -2.87
N GLN A 541 26.26 11.33 -1.58
CA GLN A 541 26.11 12.50 -0.71
C GLN A 541 26.94 13.68 -1.24
N ALA A 542 28.17 13.40 -1.65
CA ALA A 542 29.13 14.28 -2.33
C ALA A 542 28.68 14.92 -3.66
N TYR A 543 27.57 14.46 -4.26
CA TYR A 543 27.02 15.00 -5.52
C TYR A 543 25.60 15.55 -5.39
N PHE A 544 24.78 15.04 -4.45
CA PHE A 544 23.43 15.56 -4.20
C PHE A 544 23.34 16.51 -3.01
N SER A 545 24.31 16.52 -2.09
CA SER A 545 24.32 17.30 -0.82
C SER A 545 22.93 17.41 -0.18
N PRO A 546 22.26 16.26 0.06
CA PRO A 546 20.95 16.26 0.69
C PRO A 546 21.00 16.93 2.07
N GLU A 547 19.85 17.44 2.51
CA GLU A 547 19.68 18.15 3.79
C GLU A 547 20.04 17.30 5.02
N ARG A 548 20.03 15.97 4.86
CA ARG A 548 20.34 14.96 5.87
C ARG A 548 21.48 14.05 5.37
N PRO A 549 22.38 13.56 6.25
CA PRO A 549 23.43 12.62 5.86
C PRO A 549 22.85 11.35 5.25
N LEU A 550 23.55 10.75 4.29
CA LEU A 550 23.14 9.46 3.72
C LEU A 550 23.79 8.30 4.46
N HIS A 551 22.98 7.31 4.81
CA HIS A 551 23.41 6.00 5.30
C HIS A 551 23.25 4.95 4.19
N LEU A 552 24.14 3.96 4.11
CA LEU A 552 23.87 2.73 3.37
C LEU A 552 22.68 2.02 4.02
N SER A 553 21.69 1.64 3.22
CA SER A 553 20.48 0.94 3.67
C SER A 553 20.47 -0.52 3.21
N PHE A 554 20.95 -0.79 1.99
CA PHE A 554 21.21 -2.14 1.50
C PHE A 554 22.26 -2.14 0.38
N THR A 555 23.15 -3.14 0.39
CA THR A 555 24.27 -3.30 -0.54
C THR A 555 24.28 -4.70 -1.14
N HIS A 556 24.08 -4.80 -2.46
CA HIS A 556 23.96 -6.07 -3.17
C HIS A 556 24.87 -6.11 -4.40
N LEU A 557 25.92 -6.92 -4.35
CA LEU A 557 26.70 -7.25 -5.55
C LEU A 557 25.90 -8.26 -6.37
N VAL A 558 25.57 -7.91 -7.61
CA VAL A 558 24.68 -8.66 -8.50
C VAL A 558 25.34 -8.93 -9.83
N CYS A 559 25.22 -10.17 -10.31
CA CYS A 559 25.56 -10.53 -11.68
C CYS A 559 24.35 -11.16 -12.42
N ARG A 560 24.22 -10.81 -13.70
CA ARG A 560 23.26 -11.36 -14.66
C ARG A 560 24.05 -12.02 -15.79
N SER A 561 23.77 -13.30 -16.08
CA SER A 561 24.44 -14.04 -17.16
C SER A 561 23.41 -14.51 -18.18
N ALA A 562 23.64 -14.23 -19.47
CA ALA A 562 22.76 -14.71 -20.55
C ALA A 562 22.78 -16.25 -20.64
N ILE A 563 21.62 -16.89 -20.76
CA ILE A 563 21.54 -18.34 -21.00
C ILE A 563 21.70 -18.61 -22.50
N GLU A 564 22.64 -19.49 -22.88
CA GLU A 564 22.87 -19.85 -24.28
C GLU A 564 21.64 -20.55 -24.88
N GLY A 565 21.31 -20.23 -26.13
CA GLY A 565 20.13 -20.74 -26.85
C GLY A 565 18.79 -20.06 -26.49
N GLU A 566 18.70 -19.32 -25.38
CA GLU A 566 17.46 -18.66 -24.93
C GLU A 566 17.32 -17.17 -25.35
N GLN A 567 18.16 -16.69 -26.27
CA GLN A 567 18.27 -15.26 -26.59
C GLN A 567 17.57 -14.82 -27.88
N GLU A 568 17.05 -15.75 -28.69
CA GLU A 568 16.40 -15.41 -29.96
C GLU A 568 15.01 -14.79 -29.75
N GLN A 569 14.72 -13.70 -30.49
CA GLN A 569 13.44 -12.99 -30.50
C GLN A 569 12.94 -12.47 -29.13
N ARG A 570 13.81 -12.40 -28.12
CA ARG A 570 13.44 -11.93 -26.77
C ARG A 570 13.15 -10.42 -26.76
N MET A 571 12.07 -10.05 -26.08
CA MET A 571 11.53 -8.68 -25.97
C MET A 571 11.29 -8.26 -24.51
N ASP A 572 11.86 -9.01 -23.57
CA ASP A 572 11.80 -8.78 -22.13
C ASP A 572 12.95 -7.89 -21.64
N LEU A 573 12.86 -7.48 -20.38
CA LEU A 573 13.88 -6.68 -19.70
C LEU A 573 14.61 -7.54 -18.65
N SER A 574 15.93 -7.38 -18.54
CA SER A 574 16.74 -7.98 -17.46
C SER A 574 16.27 -7.48 -16.09
N HIS A 575 15.85 -6.20 -16.03
CA HIS A 575 15.06 -5.66 -14.93
C HIS A 575 13.89 -4.81 -15.47
N PRO A 576 12.64 -5.04 -15.02
CA PRO A 576 11.50 -4.23 -15.42
C PRO A 576 11.66 -2.77 -14.98
N VAL A 577 10.93 -1.86 -15.64
CA VAL A 577 10.85 -0.46 -15.24
C VAL A 577 10.16 -0.34 -13.87
N HIS A 578 10.75 0.43 -12.98
CA HIS A 578 10.30 0.66 -11.61
C HIS A 578 10.88 1.97 -11.05
N ALA A 579 10.36 2.41 -9.91
CA ALA A 579 11.05 3.30 -8.98
C ALA A 579 11.47 2.48 -7.74
N ASP A 580 12.45 2.97 -6.98
CA ASP A 580 13.07 2.19 -5.90
C ASP A 580 12.39 2.38 -4.53
N ASN A 581 11.78 3.55 -4.31
CA ASN A 581 11.09 3.89 -3.05
C ASN A 581 9.57 3.90 -3.14
N CYS A 582 9.00 3.72 -4.34
CA CYS A 582 7.56 3.81 -4.55
C CYS A 582 7.01 2.79 -5.55
N ILE A 583 5.73 2.46 -5.40
CA ILE A 583 4.97 1.68 -6.38
C ILE A 583 4.58 2.64 -7.51
N LEU A 584 5.32 2.59 -8.61
CA LEU A 584 5.02 3.34 -9.84
C LEU A 584 3.78 2.76 -10.55
N GLU A 585 2.85 3.62 -10.95
CA GLU A 585 1.62 3.28 -11.66
C GLU A 585 1.63 3.89 -13.08
N PRO A 586 2.00 3.14 -14.13
CA PRO A 586 2.29 3.72 -15.45
C PRO A 586 1.11 4.41 -16.16
N ASP A 587 -0.12 4.00 -15.86
CA ASP A 587 -1.32 4.52 -16.53
C ASP A 587 -1.75 5.90 -15.98
N THR A 588 -1.43 6.19 -14.71
CA THR A 588 -1.69 7.49 -14.05
C THR A 588 -0.43 8.36 -13.96
N GLY A 589 0.75 7.75 -13.97
CA GLY A 589 2.03 8.39 -13.69
C GLY A 589 2.29 8.61 -12.19
N GLU A 590 1.44 8.07 -11.31
CA GLU A 590 1.53 8.28 -9.86
C GLU A 590 2.57 7.33 -9.21
N CYS A 591 3.25 7.83 -8.18
CA CYS A 591 4.36 7.16 -7.48
C CYS A 591 4.04 7.07 -5.98
N TRP A 592 3.68 5.88 -5.53
CA TRP A 592 3.11 5.68 -4.20
C TRP A 592 4.16 5.14 -3.21
N ARG A 593 4.67 5.98 -2.32
CA ARG A 593 5.62 5.59 -1.24
C ARG A 593 4.89 4.79 -0.16
N GLU A 594 4.50 3.55 -0.48
CA GLU A 594 3.87 2.58 0.44
C GLU A 594 4.51 1.17 0.32
N PRO A 595 4.47 0.33 1.38
CA PRO A 595 4.86 -1.08 1.29
C PRO A 595 4.07 -1.85 0.21
N PRO A 596 4.73 -2.75 -0.57
CA PRO A 596 6.06 -3.32 -0.34
C PRO A 596 7.22 -2.52 -0.97
N ALA A 597 7.02 -1.28 -1.42
CA ALA A 597 8.15 -0.43 -1.81
C ALA A 597 8.99 -0.06 -0.57
N TYR A 598 10.29 0.12 -0.75
CA TYR A 598 11.20 0.51 0.32
C TYR A 598 11.17 2.02 0.48
N THR A 599 10.10 2.52 1.11
CA THR A 599 9.72 3.94 1.17
C THR A 599 10.82 4.87 1.69
N TYR A 600 11.67 4.36 2.58
CA TYR A 600 12.83 5.02 3.17
C TYR A 600 14.05 5.16 2.24
N ARG A 601 14.02 4.62 1.02
CA ARG A 601 15.12 4.84 0.05
C ARG A 601 15.02 6.24 -0.52
N ASP A 602 16.10 7.00 -0.43
CA ASP A 602 16.15 8.37 -0.92
C ASP A 602 17.06 8.48 -2.15
N TYR A 603 18.24 7.84 -2.15
CA TYR A 603 19.12 7.76 -3.33
C TYR A 603 19.59 6.34 -3.65
N SER A 604 19.68 6.03 -4.93
CA SER A 604 20.09 4.74 -5.48
C SER A 604 21.42 4.88 -6.24
N GLY A 605 22.27 3.86 -6.14
CA GLY A 605 23.59 3.82 -6.77
C GLY A 605 23.82 2.49 -7.50
N LEU A 606 24.20 2.56 -8.77
CA LEU A 606 24.57 1.42 -9.61
C LEU A 606 26.02 1.60 -10.08
N LEU A 607 26.95 0.90 -9.44
CA LEU A 607 28.37 0.89 -9.79
C LEU A 607 28.70 -0.34 -10.65
N TYR A 608 29.10 -0.11 -11.89
CA TYR A 608 29.39 -1.17 -12.86
C TYR A 608 30.82 -1.69 -12.74
N LEU A 609 30.96 -3.02 -12.84
CA LEU A 609 32.23 -3.72 -12.69
C LEU A 609 32.85 -4.12 -14.04
N ASN A 610 32.08 -4.16 -15.13
CA ASN A 610 32.55 -4.61 -16.44
C ASN A 610 31.69 -4.10 -17.62
N ASP A 611 32.17 -4.37 -18.84
CA ASP A 611 31.54 -4.06 -20.14
C ASP A 611 31.69 -5.18 -21.21
N ASP A 612 32.25 -6.34 -20.87
CA ASP A 612 32.48 -7.49 -21.77
C ASP A 612 31.21 -8.33 -22.06
N PHE A 613 30.08 -7.66 -22.26
CA PHE A 613 28.77 -8.27 -22.55
C PHE A 613 27.98 -7.48 -23.61
N GLN A 614 26.83 -8.01 -24.02
CA GLN A 614 25.91 -7.39 -24.98
C GLN A 614 24.52 -7.20 -24.37
N GLY A 615 23.87 -6.10 -24.73
CA GLY A 615 22.66 -5.63 -24.05
C GLY A 615 22.97 -5.14 -22.63
N GLY A 616 22.01 -5.25 -21.71
CA GLY A 616 22.24 -4.89 -20.29
C GLY A 616 22.35 -3.40 -19.98
N ASP A 617 22.09 -2.50 -20.93
CA ASP A 617 22.13 -1.06 -20.67
C ASP A 617 21.04 -0.64 -19.67
N LEU A 618 21.38 0.27 -18.77
CA LEU A 618 20.41 0.95 -17.90
C LEU A 618 19.66 1.99 -18.75
N PHE A 619 18.37 2.13 -18.56
CA PHE A 619 17.60 3.22 -19.15
C PHE A 619 16.61 3.79 -18.13
N PHE A 620 16.34 5.08 -18.28
CA PHE A 620 15.34 5.81 -17.51
C PHE A 620 14.13 6.12 -18.39
N THR A 621 12.96 6.25 -17.80
CA THR A 621 11.72 6.64 -18.49
C THR A 621 11.04 7.82 -17.81
N GLN A 622 10.02 8.36 -18.46
CA GLN A 622 8.97 9.12 -17.78
C GLN A 622 8.16 8.21 -16.83
N PRO A 623 7.31 8.76 -15.94
CA PRO A 623 6.43 7.99 -15.07
C PRO A 623 5.52 6.99 -15.79
N ASN A 624 5.22 7.23 -17.08
CA ASN A 624 4.47 6.31 -17.94
C ASN A 624 5.19 4.98 -18.27
N ALA A 625 6.40 4.75 -17.76
CA ALA A 625 7.21 3.53 -17.93
C ALA A 625 7.50 3.09 -19.39
N LEU A 626 7.15 3.91 -20.39
CA LEU A 626 7.25 3.60 -21.82
C LEU A 626 8.19 4.56 -22.56
N THR A 627 8.18 5.85 -22.18
CA THR A 627 8.93 6.89 -22.87
C THR A 627 10.33 7.00 -22.28
N VAL A 628 11.32 6.41 -22.94
CA VAL A 628 12.75 6.46 -22.55
C VAL A 628 13.27 7.90 -22.60
N THR A 629 13.89 8.37 -21.50
CA THR A 629 14.45 9.72 -21.39
C THR A 629 15.97 9.76 -21.55
N ALA A 630 16.67 8.71 -21.08
CA ALA A 630 18.10 8.52 -21.27
C ALA A 630 18.50 7.04 -21.12
N GLN A 631 19.68 6.70 -21.66
CA GLN A 631 20.27 5.37 -21.61
C GLN A 631 21.74 5.48 -21.18
N VAL A 632 22.16 4.64 -20.24
CA VAL A 632 23.53 4.62 -19.72
C VAL A 632 24.13 3.23 -19.91
N ARG A 633 25.17 3.18 -20.76
CA ARG A 633 25.95 1.96 -20.99
C ARG A 633 26.89 1.67 -19.81
N PRO A 634 26.87 0.46 -19.23
CA PRO A 634 27.83 0.02 -18.22
C PRO A 634 29.29 0.04 -18.70
N ARG A 635 30.21 0.26 -17.76
CA ARG A 635 31.66 0.00 -17.88
C ARG A 635 32.29 -0.08 -16.49
N CYS A 636 33.45 -0.74 -16.36
CA CYS A 636 34.18 -0.78 -15.09
C CYS A 636 34.38 0.63 -14.51
N GLY A 637 34.09 0.81 -13.21
CA GLY A 637 34.28 2.07 -12.49
C GLY A 637 33.26 3.16 -12.81
N ARG A 638 32.19 2.85 -13.54
CA ARG A 638 31.05 3.76 -13.77
C ARG A 638 30.02 3.66 -12.66
N LEU A 639 29.84 4.72 -11.89
CA LEU A 639 28.69 4.90 -11.01
C LEU A 639 27.57 5.65 -11.77
N VAL A 640 26.34 5.14 -11.68
CA VAL A 640 25.13 5.92 -11.91
C VAL A 640 24.46 6.15 -10.57
N ALA A 641 24.31 7.40 -10.16
CA ALA A 641 23.68 7.77 -8.90
C ALA A 641 22.46 8.65 -9.18
N PHE A 642 21.34 8.39 -8.50
CA PHE A 642 20.06 9.07 -8.76
C PHE A 642 19.12 9.01 -7.55
N SER A 643 18.16 9.93 -7.46
CA SER A 643 17.08 9.89 -6.45
C SER A 643 16.15 8.68 -6.69
N SER A 644 15.57 8.11 -5.64
CA SER A 644 14.94 6.78 -5.70
C SER A 644 13.45 6.77 -6.09
N GLY A 645 12.87 7.93 -6.41
CA GLY A 645 11.43 8.12 -6.57
C GLY A 645 10.91 8.08 -8.01
N GLY A 646 9.68 8.57 -8.16
CA GLY A 646 8.93 8.59 -9.42
C GLY A 646 9.42 9.60 -10.45
N GLU A 647 10.38 10.44 -10.06
CA GLU A 647 11.17 11.32 -10.91
C GLU A 647 12.30 10.61 -11.66
N ASN A 648 12.77 9.46 -11.16
CA ASN A 648 13.76 8.59 -11.83
C ASN A 648 13.30 7.12 -12.04
N PRO A 649 12.14 6.86 -12.71
CA PRO A 649 11.76 5.53 -13.17
C PRO A 649 12.82 4.94 -14.09
N HIS A 650 13.22 3.70 -13.85
CA HIS A 650 14.31 3.07 -14.60
C HIS A 650 14.18 1.56 -14.72
N GLY A 651 14.78 1.00 -15.76
CA GLY A 651 14.84 -0.43 -16.07
C GLY A 651 16.17 -0.82 -16.71
N VAL A 652 16.37 -2.11 -16.95
CA VAL A 652 17.61 -2.65 -17.54
C VAL A 652 17.26 -3.55 -18.73
N TRP A 653 17.81 -3.21 -19.90
CA TRP A 653 17.62 -4.00 -21.12
C TRP A 653 18.13 -5.44 -20.96
N ALA A 654 17.56 -6.38 -21.71
CA ALA A 654 18.01 -7.78 -21.80
C ALA A 654 19.54 -7.90 -21.91
N VAL A 655 20.17 -8.77 -21.11
CA VAL A 655 21.57 -9.18 -21.31
C VAL A 655 21.57 -10.33 -22.32
N THR A 656 21.97 -10.05 -23.57
CA THR A 656 21.85 -10.98 -24.70
C THR A 656 23.08 -11.86 -24.92
N ARG A 657 24.23 -11.49 -24.37
CA ARG A 657 25.46 -12.30 -24.39
C ARG A 657 26.39 -11.91 -23.25
N GLY A 658 27.05 -12.89 -22.64
CA GLY A 658 28.04 -12.66 -21.58
C GLY A 658 27.43 -12.49 -20.20
N ARG A 659 28.20 -11.88 -19.29
CA ARG A 659 27.88 -11.70 -17.87
C ARG A 659 28.02 -10.23 -17.49
N ARG A 660 26.95 -9.60 -17.03
CA ARG A 660 26.92 -8.23 -16.51
C ARG A 660 27.01 -8.25 -15.00
N CYS A 661 27.96 -7.56 -14.40
CA CYS A 661 28.06 -7.41 -12.94
C CYS A 661 28.02 -5.94 -12.50
N ALA A 662 27.29 -5.68 -11.42
CA ALA A 662 27.16 -4.37 -10.80
C ALA A 662 27.04 -4.51 -9.28
N LEU A 663 27.52 -3.51 -8.56
CA LEU A 663 27.14 -3.27 -7.17
C LEU A 663 25.91 -2.36 -7.18
N ALA A 664 24.80 -2.83 -6.64
CA ALA A 664 23.59 -2.05 -6.42
C ALA A 664 23.53 -1.64 -4.94
N LEU A 665 23.38 -0.35 -4.68
CA LEU A 665 23.34 0.23 -3.34
C LEU A 665 22.16 1.16 -3.23
N TRP A 666 21.55 1.15 -2.06
CA TRP A 666 20.45 2.05 -1.72
C TRP A 666 20.78 2.80 -0.44
N HIS A 667 20.48 4.10 -0.45
CA HIS A 667 20.82 5.04 0.59
C HIS A 667 19.56 5.67 1.18
N THR A 668 19.62 6.00 2.46
CA THR A 668 18.50 6.55 3.23
C THR A 668 18.97 7.70 4.11
N TRP A 669 18.07 8.65 4.38
CA TRP A 669 18.21 9.63 5.46
C TRP A 669 17.78 9.10 6.84
N ALA A 670 17.10 7.95 6.89
CA ALA A 670 16.54 7.36 8.10
C ALA A 670 17.57 6.41 8.77
N PRO A 671 18.21 6.80 9.90
CA PRO A 671 19.28 6.01 10.51
C PRO A 671 18.83 4.63 11.02
N GLU A 672 17.55 4.46 11.35
CA GLU A 672 16.92 3.19 11.71
C GLU A 672 16.82 2.20 10.54
N HIS A 673 16.93 2.69 9.30
CA HIS A 673 16.97 1.89 8.07
C HIS A 673 18.39 1.71 7.51
N LYS A 674 19.43 1.98 8.32
CA LYS A 674 20.83 1.69 8.00
C LYS A 674 21.11 0.18 7.93
N GLU A 675 21.99 -0.21 7.01
CA GLU A 675 22.38 -1.60 6.76
C GLU A 675 23.12 -2.24 7.95
N GLN A 676 22.40 -3.06 8.72
CA GLN A 676 22.96 -3.82 9.84
C GLN A 676 23.98 -4.86 9.33
N GLU A 677 23.70 -5.55 8.20
CA GLU A 677 24.62 -6.48 7.53
C GLU A 677 25.99 -5.85 7.25
N TRP A 678 26.06 -4.56 6.88
CA TRP A 678 27.32 -3.86 6.61
C TRP A 678 28.13 -3.63 7.89
N THR A 679 27.44 -3.30 8.98
CA THR A 679 28.08 -3.07 10.28
C THR A 679 28.65 -4.38 10.84
N GLU A 680 27.87 -5.47 10.78
CA GLU A 680 28.36 -6.82 11.12
C GLU A 680 29.51 -7.28 10.21
N ALA A 681 29.40 -7.05 8.90
CA ALA A 681 30.45 -7.40 7.94
C ALA A 681 31.78 -6.69 8.24
N LYS A 682 31.74 -5.43 8.67
CA LYS A 682 32.92 -4.67 9.08
C LYS A 682 33.59 -5.27 10.31
N GLU A 683 32.82 -5.57 11.35
CA GLU A 683 33.35 -6.18 12.57
C GLU A 683 33.87 -7.61 12.33
N LEU A 684 33.27 -8.37 11.42
CA LEU A 684 33.75 -9.70 11.00
C LEU A 684 35.05 -9.68 10.16
N LEU A 685 35.44 -8.52 9.62
CA LEU A 685 36.61 -8.33 8.75
C LEU A 685 37.70 -7.44 9.36
N LYS A 686 37.54 -7.01 10.62
CA LYS A 686 38.68 -6.59 11.43
C LYS A 686 39.59 -7.82 11.63
N GLU A 687 40.88 -7.67 11.38
CA GLU A 687 41.86 -8.54 12.05
C GLU A 687 41.83 -8.21 13.56
N PRO A 688 42.14 -9.19 14.44
CA PRO A 688 42.53 -8.83 15.80
C PRO A 688 43.78 -7.96 15.72
N GLU A 689 43.80 -6.83 16.43
CA GLU A 689 45.03 -6.08 16.64
C GLU A 689 45.97 -6.97 17.47
N GLU A 690 47.22 -7.10 17.03
CA GLU A 690 48.22 -7.91 17.72
C GLU A 690 48.61 -7.16 19.02
N GLU A 691 48.21 -7.70 20.17
CA GLU A 691 48.60 -7.22 21.51
C GLU A 691 50.08 -7.55 21.76
N GLU A 692 50.98 -6.88 21.03
CA GLU A 692 52.43 -6.93 21.26
C GLU A 692 52.90 -5.66 22.02
N GLU A 693 53.67 -5.91 23.09
CA GLU A 693 54.56 -4.98 23.81
C GLU A 693 53.94 -3.75 24.53
N GLU A 694 53.55 -3.94 25.80
CA GLU A 694 53.94 -3.02 26.90
C GLU A 694 53.92 -3.76 28.26
N ASP A 695 54.84 -4.73 28.43
CA ASP A 695 54.98 -5.59 29.62
C ASP A 695 56.39 -5.41 30.22
N GLU A 696 56.68 -4.25 30.84
CA GLU A 696 57.83 -4.03 31.74
C GLU A 696 57.64 -2.77 32.65
N GLU A 697 58.31 -2.74 33.81
CA GLU A 697 58.25 -1.74 34.91
C GLU A 697 56.90 -1.66 35.70
N GLU A 698 56.81 -1.71 37.03
CA GLU A 698 57.82 -1.75 38.12
C GLU A 698 57.54 -2.86 39.16
N GLU A 699 58.59 -3.35 39.85
CA GLU A 699 58.45 -4.14 41.09
C GLU A 699 58.27 -3.25 42.35
N GLY A 700 57.40 -3.64 43.29
CA GLY A 700 57.66 -3.42 44.72
C GLY A 700 56.49 -3.04 45.64
N GLY A 701 56.56 -3.49 46.91
CA GLY A 701 56.10 -2.66 48.04
C GLY A 701 54.83 -3.04 48.84
N GLU A 702 54.81 -4.24 49.44
CA GLU A 702 54.20 -4.60 50.75
C GLU A 702 52.74 -4.21 51.19
N MET A 703 52.19 -5.11 52.02
CA MET A 703 50.89 -5.12 52.71
C MET A 703 50.91 -4.29 54.03
N PRO A 704 49.78 -3.95 54.75
CA PRO A 704 48.84 -4.97 55.28
C PRO A 704 47.39 -4.63 55.75
N SER A 705 46.50 -5.61 55.51
CA SER A 705 45.52 -6.18 56.47
C SER A 705 44.25 -5.42 56.92
N ARG A 706 43.09 -6.09 56.83
CA ARG A 706 42.41 -6.73 57.99
C ARG A 706 41.21 -7.63 57.62
N ASP A 707 41.22 -8.86 58.14
CA ASP A 707 40.10 -9.82 58.29
C ASP A 707 39.51 -9.69 59.73
N PRO A 708 38.45 -10.42 60.22
CA PRO A 708 38.03 -11.78 59.87
C PRO A 708 36.52 -12.08 59.68
N SER A 709 36.21 -13.22 59.06
CA SER A 709 34.89 -13.91 59.11
C SER A 709 34.69 -14.76 60.39
N PRO A 710 33.48 -15.33 60.68
CA PRO A 710 33.30 -16.77 60.34
C PRO A 710 31.87 -17.29 59.99
N GLU A 711 31.91 -18.46 59.32
CA GLU A 711 30.92 -19.46 58.83
C GLU A 711 30.18 -20.34 59.90
N PRO A 712 29.41 -21.42 59.54
CA PRO A 712 28.68 -21.83 58.31
C PRO A 712 27.16 -22.05 58.64
N PRO A 713 26.44 -23.24 58.61
CA PRO A 713 26.51 -24.57 57.90
C PRO A 713 25.96 -24.55 56.44
N SER A 714 25.91 -25.59 55.56
CA SER A 714 26.01 -27.09 55.56
C SER A 714 24.70 -27.92 55.83
N ARG A 715 24.26 -28.98 55.09
CA ARG A 715 24.78 -29.74 53.91
C ARG A 715 23.75 -30.74 53.25
N LYS A 716 23.66 -30.78 51.90
CA LYS A 716 23.42 -31.95 50.96
C LYS A 716 22.09 -32.78 51.09
N PHE A 717 21.66 -33.74 50.23
CA PHE A 717 22.24 -34.61 49.15
C PHE A 717 21.16 -35.18 48.14
N GLN A 718 21.53 -35.40 46.85
CA GLN A 718 21.20 -36.55 45.90
C GLN A 718 19.73 -37.00 45.54
N ARG A 719 19.40 -37.76 44.45
CA ARG A 719 19.90 -37.97 43.04
C ARG A 719 19.02 -38.99 42.22
N VAL A 720 19.03 -38.89 40.87
CA VAL A 720 18.69 -39.88 39.76
C VAL A 720 17.26 -40.42 39.43
N GLN A 721 17.09 -40.74 38.11
CA GLN A 721 16.24 -41.78 37.44
C GLN A 721 14.72 -41.54 37.21
N ASP A 722 14.07 -41.95 36.10
CA ASP A 722 14.53 -42.41 34.76
C ASP A 722 13.40 -42.42 33.66
N LYS A 723 13.78 -42.53 32.38
CA LYS A 723 13.06 -43.09 31.20
C LYS A 723 11.73 -42.52 30.61
N ALA A 724 11.89 -42.04 29.36
CA ALA A 724 11.27 -42.52 28.10
C ALA A 724 9.87 -42.06 27.59
N GLY A 725 9.87 -41.42 26.40
CA GLY A 725 8.72 -41.19 25.52
C GLY A 725 9.09 -40.45 24.21
N LYS A 726 8.61 -40.92 23.04
CA LYS A 726 8.75 -40.34 21.67
C LYS A 726 7.39 -40.53 20.94
N PRO A 727 7.05 -39.88 19.80
CA PRO A 727 7.90 -39.20 18.79
C PRO A 727 7.40 -37.75 18.44
N PRO A 728 7.83 -37.08 17.34
CA PRO A 728 7.68 -35.61 17.18
C PRO A 728 6.57 -35.15 16.22
N ARG A 729 6.35 -33.82 16.16
CA ARG A 729 5.78 -33.13 14.98
C ARG A 729 6.54 -31.83 14.66
N VAL A 730 6.64 -31.54 13.37
CA VAL A 730 7.29 -30.36 12.78
C VAL A 730 6.34 -29.16 12.78
N ARG A 731 6.90 -27.98 13.04
CA ARG A 731 6.43 -26.67 12.57
C ARG A 731 7.70 -25.79 12.59
N GLU A 732 8.36 -25.58 11.46
CA GLU A 732 8.01 -24.56 10.43
C GLU A 732 7.67 -23.21 11.07
N GLU A 733 8.60 -22.28 10.88
CA GLU A 733 8.63 -20.92 11.40
C GLU A 733 7.73 -19.98 10.57
N LEU A 734 7.53 -18.76 11.08
CA LEU A 734 6.91 -17.63 10.37
C LEU A 734 7.89 -16.46 10.30
#